data_AF-A0AAE3GD33-F1
#
_entry.id   AF-A0AAE3GD33-F1
#
_cell.length_a   1.000
_cell.length_b   1.000
_cell.length_c   1.000
_cell.angle_alpha   90.00
_cell.angle_beta   90.00
_cell.angle_gamma   90.00
#
_symmetry.space_group_name_H-M   'P 1'
#
loop_
_entity.id
_entity.type
_entity.pdbx_description
1 polymer ?
#
loop_
_entity_poly.entity_id
_entity_poly.type
_entity_poly.pdbx_seq_one_letter_code
_entity_poly.pdbx_strand_id
1 'polypeptide(L)'
;MTGTRGATAPTGLVRAPTALAGVPRAAEARAAARLLVERASRAPEQVFADATGLLHRLDAVAADGGGGLREWSEAAVLTRQASALAQIELGRGELALPRLHQAIHLAAAAGRPDLVAGCRLTLAWIELDRGAVAESLRQLDLAEPGLAGRELARSRCLRGLALCEAGRLDRALPELSSAVRALRRHADPHWLANALIGRGVGRAYARRLAAAEADLRTARRLLLRLGETGRAAMCLHNIGFVAGLAGRLPTALALYERAAREGVCPTRRPEALVDWAEALLAAGLLTEARSVLGHAVSQLRAAARHTRLAEALLMLGRCALHQGDVDTAARASAVAVSLLRQHHRANWVPLAVALRVRARLAGGETSAGVLRLARHAAAACDRSGWPVAAAELRLAAARVAAQQGAAGLAGDLLGLVAGHRDSGLAQLRAMAWLASALLATARGDRRAALAACRAGLVLVARQRAALGSSELRVSVNWPVAQLARLGMAHALATGRARTVLAWAEQCRDSLLTRPAVLPPRDPELADALVRLRLAVRRGAAEEERAVRRLAVAAPAGPAADQPLRPAELFAELGDAVFLDYLVHQGRLLVVVVADGRVRLRRLGPLAPVVAEIEALRFAMTVLAGQRTARAGRAVGHAAARLDDLLLRPVRSLLGDRSLVVLPAGALHALPWSVLPSCSGRPVSVAPSARCWLRARRAARSAAASGALWAAGPGLPGAEREVGALRRQHGGVLLVGSAATTGAVLAGMANRAVVHLAAHGRFRGDQPLFSHLCLADGPLYGYDLERLARPPKLVVLSGCDTGLVGGWGGGPEPGTGGGPGGADQPDELCGLASVLLRQGVSTLVASLLPVPDDRATDVMLALHRGLRAGLAPAAALAEAQAAHGQLGFVCFGSG
;
A
#
# COMPACT_ATOMS: atom_id res chain seq x y z
N MET A 1 22.10 -8.99 -46.60
CA MET A 1 23.29 -9.72 -47.06
C MET A 1 24.28 -9.85 -45.91
N THR A 2 24.76 -11.08 -45.69
CA THR A 2 26.02 -11.48 -44.99
C THR A 2 26.29 -10.94 -43.57
N GLY A 3 26.45 -11.73 -42.51
CA GLY A 3 26.57 -13.18 -42.40
C GLY A 3 26.81 -13.56 -40.93
N THR A 4 26.06 -14.54 -40.46
CA THR A 4 26.22 -15.18 -39.15
C THR A 4 27.07 -16.45 -39.31
N ARG A 5 28.21 -16.51 -38.60
CA ARG A 5 28.94 -17.73 -38.19
C ARG A 5 29.02 -17.62 -36.66
N GLY A 6 28.60 -18.56 -35.82
CA GLY A 6 28.65 -20.01 -35.92
C GLY A 6 29.46 -20.48 -34.72
N ALA A 7 28.79 -20.81 -33.61
CA ALA A 7 29.37 -21.54 -32.49
C ALA A 7 28.31 -22.48 -31.92
N THR A 8 28.46 -23.73 -32.31
CA THR A 8 27.66 -24.91 -31.99
C THR A 8 27.82 -25.30 -30.53
N ALA A 9 26.70 -25.41 -29.80
CA ALA A 9 26.59 -26.18 -28.56
C ALA A 9 25.77 -27.45 -28.84
N PRO A 10 26.11 -28.61 -28.23
CA PRO A 10 25.63 -29.90 -28.69
C PRO A 10 24.17 -30.11 -28.28
N THR A 11 23.26 -30.01 -29.26
CA THR A 11 21.89 -30.51 -29.14
C THR A 11 21.89 -32.04 -29.22
N GLY A 12 22.31 -32.69 -28.13
CA GLY A 12 21.98 -34.09 -27.84
C GLY A 12 20.52 -34.25 -27.46
N LEU A 13 19.60 -33.71 -28.26
CA LEU A 13 18.17 -34.02 -28.20
C LEU A 13 18.01 -35.33 -28.93
N VAL A 14 17.95 -36.44 -28.19
CA VAL A 14 17.40 -37.70 -28.70
C VAL A 14 15.96 -37.40 -29.12
N ARG A 15 15.76 -37.10 -30.40
CA ARG A 15 14.42 -37.08 -31.01
C ARG A 15 13.83 -38.47 -30.77
N ALA A 16 12.64 -38.54 -30.19
CA ALA A 16 11.83 -39.76 -30.30
C ALA A 16 11.72 -40.09 -31.81
N PRO A 17 11.84 -41.35 -32.23
CA PRO A 17 11.91 -41.68 -33.64
C PRO A 17 10.65 -41.19 -34.34
N THR A 18 10.79 -40.14 -35.16
CA THR A 18 9.73 -39.63 -36.06
C THR A 18 9.56 -40.50 -37.30
N ALA A 19 10.00 -41.76 -37.25
CA ALA A 19 9.79 -42.74 -38.31
C ALA A 19 9.35 -44.07 -37.66
N LEU A 20 8.06 -44.18 -37.34
CA LEU A 20 7.38 -45.47 -37.14
C LEU A 20 6.33 -45.60 -38.24
N ALA A 21 6.81 -45.72 -39.49
CA ALA A 21 6.00 -46.11 -40.63
C ALA A 21 5.89 -47.64 -40.64
N GLY A 22 4.87 -48.15 -39.94
CA GLY A 22 4.61 -49.58 -39.72
C GLY A 22 4.00 -49.85 -38.35
N VAL A 23 3.29 -50.97 -38.18
CA VAL A 23 2.79 -51.43 -36.88
C VAL A 23 4.00 -51.63 -35.95
N PRO A 24 4.15 -50.84 -34.87
CA PRO A 24 5.34 -50.93 -34.01
C PRO A 24 5.43 -52.32 -33.37
N ARG A 25 6.61 -52.79 -32.97
CA ARG A 25 6.67 -53.97 -32.08
C ARG A 25 6.18 -53.56 -30.69
N ALA A 26 5.53 -54.46 -29.94
CA ALA A 26 4.99 -54.13 -28.60
C ALA A 26 6.04 -53.53 -27.64
N ALA A 27 7.31 -53.96 -27.75
CA ALA A 27 8.43 -53.42 -27.00
C ALA A 27 8.77 -51.96 -27.35
N GLU A 28 8.70 -51.58 -28.63
CA GLU A 28 8.95 -50.21 -29.10
C GLU A 28 7.82 -49.27 -28.67
N ALA A 29 6.57 -49.72 -28.77
CA ALA A 29 5.40 -48.98 -28.28
C ALA A 29 5.50 -48.74 -26.76
N ARG A 30 5.96 -49.74 -26.00
CA ARG A 30 6.20 -49.61 -24.55
C ARG A 30 7.32 -48.62 -24.24
N ALA A 31 8.44 -48.69 -24.95
CA ALA A 31 9.55 -47.75 -24.78
C ALA A 31 9.13 -46.30 -25.10
N ALA A 32 8.37 -46.12 -26.18
CA ALA A 32 7.80 -44.83 -26.55
C ALA A 32 6.83 -44.31 -25.48
N ALA A 33 5.92 -45.15 -24.99
CA ALA A 33 4.97 -44.78 -23.93
C ALA A 33 5.67 -44.37 -22.63
N ARG A 34 6.73 -45.09 -22.21
CA ARG A 34 7.55 -44.72 -21.03
C ARG A 34 8.22 -43.35 -21.23
N LEU A 35 8.79 -43.11 -22.40
CA LEU A 35 9.40 -41.82 -22.72
C LEU A 35 8.38 -40.67 -22.68
N LEU A 36 7.15 -40.91 -23.15
CA LEU A 36 6.07 -39.93 -23.07
C LEU A 36 5.69 -39.61 -21.62
N VAL A 37 5.60 -40.62 -20.74
CA VAL A 37 5.37 -40.40 -19.29
C VAL A 37 6.49 -39.54 -18.68
N GLU A 38 7.75 -39.81 -19.01
CA GLU A 38 8.89 -39.04 -18.47
C GLU A 38 8.97 -37.60 -19.01
N ARG A 39 8.49 -37.37 -20.23
CA ARG A 39 8.50 -36.05 -20.88
C ARG A 39 7.26 -35.22 -20.58
N ALA A 40 6.20 -35.80 -20.00
CA ALA A 40 4.90 -35.15 -19.84
C ALA A 40 4.98 -33.78 -19.15
N SER A 41 5.81 -33.64 -18.10
CA SER A 41 6.02 -32.36 -17.42
C SER A 41 6.91 -31.36 -18.17
N ARG A 42 7.68 -31.79 -19.18
CA ARG A 42 8.64 -30.93 -19.91
C ARG A 42 8.10 -30.39 -21.22
N ALA A 43 7.27 -31.15 -21.92
CA ALA A 43 6.74 -30.81 -23.23
C ALA A 43 5.28 -31.26 -23.36
N PRO A 44 4.37 -30.74 -22.52
CA PRO A 44 3.03 -31.30 -22.39
C PRO A 44 2.21 -31.21 -23.68
N GLU A 45 2.33 -30.14 -24.47
CA GLU A 45 1.62 -30.02 -25.76
C GLU A 45 2.06 -31.10 -26.75
N GLN A 46 3.37 -31.29 -26.88
CA GLN A 46 3.92 -32.30 -27.78
C GLN A 46 3.63 -33.72 -27.28
N VAL A 47 3.77 -33.97 -25.97
CA VAL A 47 3.43 -35.27 -25.37
C VAL A 47 1.95 -35.57 -25.54
N PHE A 48 1.05 -34.58 -25.42
CA PHE A 48 -0.37 -34.79 -25.66
C PHE A 48 -0.66 -35.19 -27.11
N ALA A 49 -0.05 -34.50 -28.08
CA ALA A 49 -0.17 -34.83 -29.50
C ALA A 49 0.39 -36.24 -29.81
N ASP A 50 1.61 -36.52 -29.35
CA ASP A 50 2.30 -37.80 -29.56
C ASP A 50 1.54 -38.96 -28.89
N ALA A 51 1.04 -38.76 -27.67
CA ALA A 51 0.23 -39.75 -26.96
C ALA A 51 -1.10 -40.01 -27.66
N THR A 52 -1.74 -38.98 -28.20
CA THR A 52 -3.00 -39.13 -28.96
C THR A 52 -2.76 -39.95 -30.23
N GLY A 53 -1.70 -39.66 -30.98
CA GLY A 53 -1.32 -40.43 -32.17
C GLY A 53 -0.88 -41.87 -31.86
N LEU A 54 -0.25 -42.11 -30.72
CA LEU A 54 0.11 -43.47 -30.28
C LEU A 54 -1.12 -44.26 -29.82
N LEU A 55 -2.08 -43.63 -29.13
CA LEU A 55 -3.34 -44.28 -28.73
C LEU A 55 -4.15 -44.74 -29.94
N HIS A 56 -4.29 -43.90 -30.96
CA HIS A 56 -5.02 -44.27 -32.18
C HIS A 56 -4.42 -45.52 -32.85
N ARG A 57 -3.09 -45.65 -32.86
CA ARG A 57 -2.41 -46.83 -33.40
C ARG A 57 -2.60 -48.08 -32.52
N LEU A 58 -2.54 -47.91 -31.20
CA LEU A 58 -2.76 -49.01 -30.25
C LEU A 58 -4.20 -49.52 -30.30
N ASP A 59 -5.18 -48.63 -30.46
CA ASP A 59 -6.59 -49.00 -30.58
C ASP A 59 -6.87 -49.73 -31.91
N ALA A 60 -6.19 -49.36 -33.01
CA ALA A 60 -6.25 -50.10 -34.28
C ALA A 60 -5.68 -51.52 -34.17
N VAL A 61 -4.53 -51.70 -33.51
CA VAL A 61 -3.92 -53.02 -33.26
C VAL A 61 -4.82 -53.90 -32.39
N ALA A 62 -5.57 -53.31 -31.45
CA ALA A 62 -6.51 -54.04 -30.62
C ALA A 62 -7.76 -54.51 -31.38
N ALA A 63 -8.17 -53.79 -32.43
CA ALA A 63 -9.31 -54.13 -33.28
C ALA A 63 -9.02 -55.29 -34.25
N ASP A 64 -7.77 -55.45 -34.68
CA ASP A 64 -7.33 -56.46 -35.66
C ASP A 64 -7.14 -57.88 -35.07
N GLY A 65 -7.55 -58.13 -33.82
CA GLY A 65 -7.63 -59.49 -33.24
C GLY A 65 -6.30 -60.19 -32.94
N GLY A 66 -5.15 -59.51 -33.05
CA GLY A 66 -3.83 -60.09 -32.75
C GLY A 66 -3.70 -60.49 -31.27
N GLY A 67 -3.49 -61.77 -31.00
CA GLY A 67 -3.52 -62.45 -29.69
C GLY A 67 -2.47 -62.03 -28.64
N GLY A 68 -2.20 -60.74 -28.45
CA GLY A 68 -1.24 -60.18 -27.50
C GLY A 68 -1.84 -59.15 -26.53
N LEU A 69 -3.11 -59.32 -26.09
CA LEU A 69 -3.80 -58.35 -25.21
C LEU A 69 -2.98 -57.92 -23.97
N ARG A 70 -2.12 -58.81 -23.42
CA ARG A 70 -1.21 -58.49 -22.31
C ARG A 70 0.05 -57.72 -22.70
N GLU A 71 0.56 -57.88 -23.93
CA GLU A 71 1.81 -57.26 -24.35
C GLU A 71 1.64 -55.77 -24.67
N TRP A 72 0.48 -55.44 -25.25
CA TRP A 72 0.08 -54.10 -25.67
C TRP A 72 -0.64 -53.30 -24.58
N SER A 73 -1.22 -53.95 -23.59
CA SER A 73 -1.92 -53.30 -22.48
C SER A 73 -1.01 -52.36 -21.68
N GLU A 74 0.26 -52.71 -21.49
CA GLU A 74 1.22 -51.83 -20.81
C GLU A 74 1.46 -50.54 -21.59
N ALA A 75 1.68 -50.62 -22.91
CA ALA A 75 1.85 -49.44 -23.75
C ALA A 75 0.57 -48.58 -23.78
N ALA A 76 -0.61 -49.23 -23.85
CA ALA A 76 -1.91 -48.58 -23.83
C ALA A 76 -2.20 -47.84 -22.51
N VAL A 77 -1.83 -48.43 -21.37
CA VAL A 77 -1.97 -47.83 -20.04
C VAL A 77 -1.02 -46.63 -19.88
N LEU A 78 0.27 -46.83 -20.18
CA LEU A 78 1.29 -45.78 -20.05
C LEU A 78 1.02 -44.59 -20.98
N THR A 79 0.51 -44.84 -22.19
CA THR A 79 0.17 -43.75 -23.13
C THR A 79 -1.04 -42.95 -22.65
N ARG A 80 -2.08 -43.61 -22.10
CA ARG A 80 -3.22 -42.94 -21.46
C ARG A 80 -2.76 -42.12 -20.24
N GLN A 81 -1.85 -42.67 -19.43
CA GLN A 81 -1.25 -41.98 -18.31
C GLN A 81 -0.42 -40.75 -18.75
N ALA A 82 0.39 -40.88 -19.80
CA ALA A 82 1.16 -39.76 -20.35
C ALA A 82 0.26 -38.64 -20.89
N SER A 83 -0.82 -39.00 -21.60
CA SER A 83 -1.84 -38.06 -22.06
C SER A 83 -2.49 -37.35 -20.87
N ALA A 84 -2.79 -38.08 -19.79
CA ALA A 84 -3.35 -37.50 -18.57
C ALA A 84 -2.39 -36.52 -17.89
N LEU A 85 -1.12 -36.90 -17.70
CA LEU A 85 -0.09 -36.03 -17.14
C LEU A 85 0.10 -34.75 -17.98
N ALA A 86 0.15 -34.88 -19.31
CA ALA A 86 0.24 -33.72 -20.20
C ALA A 86 -0.97 -32.79 -20.04
N GLN A 87 -2.19 -33.33 -19.95
CA GLN A 87 -3.40 -32.52 -19.74
C GLN A 87 -3.41 -31.83 -18.37
N ILE A 88 -2.89 -32.46 -17.31
CA ILE A 88 -2.72 -31.81 -16.00
C ILE A 88 -1.82 -30.58 -16.13
N GLU A 89 -0.67 -30.72 -16.79
CA GLU A 89 0.29 -29.62 -16.97
C GLU A 89 -0.27 -28.49 -17.87
N LEU A 90 -1.23 -28.80 -18.74
CA LEU A 90 -1.99 -27.83 -19.54
C LEU A 90 -3.20 -27.23 -18.81
N GLY A 91 -3.48 -27.62 -17.56
CA GLY A 91 -4.63 -27.15 -16.79
C GLY A 91 -5.98 -27.71 -17.25
N ARG A 92 -5.97 -28.89 -17.89
CA ARG A 92 -7.13 -29.58 -18.48
C ARG A 92 -7.36 -30.96 -17.86
N GLY A 93 -7.02 -31.13 -16.58
CA GLY A 93 -7.05 -32.42 -15.89
C GLY A 93 -8.41 -33.12 -15.91
N GLU A 94 -9.52 -32.39 -15.94
CA GLU A 94 -10.87 -32.97 -16.01
C GLU A 94 -11.08 -33.82 -17.28
N LEU A 95 -10.53 -33.37 -18.41
CA LEU A 95 -10.63 -34.07 -19.70
C LEU A 95 -9.87 -35.41 -19.69
N ALA A 96 -8.99 -35.63 -18.72
CA ALA A 96 -8.19 -36.84 -18.59
C ALA A 96 -8.84 -37.92 -17.70
N LEU A 97 -9.87 -37.59 -16.91
CA LEU A 97 -10.48 -38.52 -15.95
C LEU A 97 -11.00 -39.82 -16.61
N PRO A 98 -11.79 -39.78 -17.70
CA PRO A 98 -12.29 -41.01 -18.32
C PRO A 98 -11.16 -41.90 -18.83
N ARG A 99 -10.13 -41.29 -19.43
CA ARG A 99 -8.96 -42.00 -19.96
C ARG A 99 -8.15 -42.67 -18.86
N LEU A 100 -8.04 -42.02 -17.70
CA LEU A 100 -7.28 -42.54 -16.57
C LEU A 100 -8.05 -43.66 -15.84
N HIS A 101 -9.37 -43.56 -15.70
CA HIS A 101 -10.19 -44.68 -15.21
C HIS A 101 -10.10 -45.90 -16.13
N GLN A 102 -10.15 -45.68 -17.44
CA GLN A 102 -9.93 -46.75 -18.42
C GLN A 102 -8.53 -47.38 -18.28
N ALA A 103 -7.49 -46.56 -18.08
CA ALA A 103 -6.13 -47.05 -17.86
C ALA A 103 -6.03 -47.92 -16.59
N ILE A 104 -6.69 -47.53 -15.50
CA ILE A 104 -6.76 -48.33 -14.26
C ILE A 104 -7.45 -49.67 -14.49
N HIS A 105 -8.58 -49.68 -15.22
CA HIS A 105 -9.30 -50.92 -15.54
C HIS A 105 -8.46 -51.87 -16.40
N LEU A 106 -7.78 -51.33 -17.43
CA LEU A 106 -6.89 -52.10 -18.30
C LEU A 106 -5.70 -52.68 -17.54
N ALA A 107 -5.07 -51.89 -16.66
CA ALA A 107 -3.97 -52.35 -15.82
C ALA A 107 -4.40 -53.44 -14.82
N ALA A 108 -5.60 -53.31 -14.24
CA ALA A 108 -6.16 -54.30 -13.34
C ALA A 108 -6.47 -55.61 -14.06
N ALA A 109 -7.12 -55.56 -15.23
CA ALA A 109 -7.41 -56.73 -16.06
C ALA A 109 -6.13 -57.44 -16.55
N ALA A 110 -5.05 -56.69 -16.74
CA ALA A 110 -3.74 -57.22 -17.11
C ALA A 110 -2.93 -57.78 -15.93
N GLY A 111 -3.42 -57.70 -14.69
CA GLY A 111 -2.71 -58.18 -13.49
C GLY A 111 -1.45 -57.37 -13.15
N ARG A 112 -1.46 -56.05 -13.43
CA ARG A 112 -0.30 -55.15 -13.25
C ARG A 112 -0.54 -54.13 -12.13
N PRO A 113 -0.38 -54.53 -10.84
CA PRO A 113 -0.65 -53.66 -9.70
C PRO A 113 0.28 -52.43 -9.65
N ASP A 114 1.48 -52.53 -10.21
CA ASP A 114 2.44 -51.44 -10.38
C ASP A 114 1.88 -50.32 -11.28
N LEU A 115 1.28 -50.69 -12.42
CA LEU A 115 0.67 -49.74 -13.36
C LEU A 115 -0.63 -49.15 -12.79
N VAL A 116 -1.42 -49.95 -12.07
CA VAL A 116 -2.60 -49.45 -11.33
C VAL A 116 -2.17 -48.37 -10.33
N ALA A 117 -1.11 -48.61 -9.56
CA ALA A 117 -0.59 -47.67 -8.59
C ALA A 117 -0.10 -46.36 -9.25
N GLY A 118 0.64 -46.46 -10.37
CA GLY A 118 1.08 -45.29 -11.14
C GLY A 118 -0.09 -44.44 -11.70
N CYS A 119 -1.13 -45.09 -12.23
CA CYS A 119 -2.33 -44.40 -12.69
C CYS A 119 -3.10 -43.75 -11.53
N ARG A 120 -3.22 -44.43 -10.37
CA ARG A 120 -3.86 -43.86 -9.17
C ARG A 120 -3.09 -42.66 -8.61
N LEU A 121 -1.77 -42.68 -8.64
CA LEU A 121 -0.94 -41.51 -8.29
C LEU A 121 -1.24 -40.32 -9.21
N THR A 122 -1.42 -40.57 -10.51
CA THR A 122 -1.79 -39.53 -11.49
C THR A 122 -3.21 -39.02 -11.23
N LEU A 123 -4.14 -39.92 -10.87
CA LEU A 123 -5.52 -39.58 -10.55
C LEU A 123 -5.58 -38.71 -9.30
N ALA A 124 -4.82 -39.07 -8.27
CA ALA A 124 -4.69 -38.26 -7.06
C ALA A 124 -4.24 -36.82 -7.36
N TRP A 125 -3.41 -36.60 -8.39
CA TRP A 125 -2.98 -35.26 -8.78
C TRP A 125 -4.12 -34.50 -9.46
N ILE A 126 -4.85 -35.14 -10.38
CA ILE A 126 -6.05 -34.53 -10.99
C ILE A 126 -7.06 -34.13 -9.92
N GLU A 127 -7.31 -35.02 -8.96
CA GLU A 127 -8.25 -34.75 -7.87
C GLU A 127 -7.77 -33.60 -6.96
N LEU A 128 -6.46 -33.51 -6.71
CA LEU A 128 -5.90 -32.37 -5.98
C LEU A 128 -6.06 -31.05 -6.75
N ASP A 129 -5.79 -31.03 -8.07
CA ASP A 129 -5.91 -29.82 -8.91
C ASP A 129 -7.36 -29.32 -9.03
N ARG A 130 -8.33 -30.25 -8.97
CA ARG A 130 -9.77 -29.98 -8.88
C ARG A 130 -10.23 -29.53 -7.49
N GLY A 131 -9.37 -29.63 -6.48
CA GLY A 131 -9.70 -29.32 -5.08
C GLY A 131 -10.43 -30.44 -4.33
N ALA A 132 -10.55 -31.64 -4.90
CA ALA A 132 -11.11 -32.84 -4.27
C ALA A 132 -10.09 -33.51 -3.33
N VAL A 133 -9.64 -32.78 -2.31
CA VAL A 133 -8.54 -33.18 -1.40
C VAL A 133 -8.78 -34.54 -0.74
N ALA A 134 -10.01 -34.83 -0.31
CA ALA A 134 -10.34 -36.12 0.31
C ALA A 134 -10.22 -37.29 -0.68
N GLU A 135 -10.65 -37.10 -1.93
CA GLU A 135 -10.50 -38.12 -2.98
C GLU A 135 -9.03 -38.30 -3.37
N SER A 136 -8.27 -37.20 -3.49
CA SER A 136 -6.82 -37.26 -3.71
C SER A 136 -6.11 -38.12 -2.65
N LEU A 137 -6.42 -37.90 -1.37
CA LEU A 137 -5.85 -38.70 -0.27
C LEU A 137 -6.28 -40.17 -0.35
N ARG A 138 -7.55 -40.47 -0.68
CA ARG A 138 -8.01 -41.85 -0.88
C ARG A 138 -7.25 -42.55 -2.01
N GLN A 139 -7.05 -41.87 -3.13
CA GLN A 139 -6.31 -42.43 -4.27
C GLN A 139 -4.84 -42.67 -3.93
N LEU A 140 -4.24 -41.81 -3.11
CA LEU A 140 -2.89 -42.01 -2.59
C LEU A 140 -2.80 -43.22 -1.65
N ASP A 141 -3.76 -43.39 -0.73
CA ASP A 141 -3.82 -44.55 0.17
C ASP A 141 -3.92 -45.87 -0.63
N LEU A 142 -4.67 -45.87 -1.73
CA LEU A 142 -4.82 -47.03 -2.62
C LEU A 142 -3.60 -47.25 -3.54
N ALA A 143 -2.84 -46.20 -3.86
CA ALA A 143 -1.67 -46.30 -4.72
C ALA A 143 -0.43 -46.79 -3.95
N GLU A 144 -0.19 -46.26 -2.75
CA GLU A 144 1.07 -46.43 -2.00
C GLU A 144 1.58 -47.87 -1.85
N PRO A 145 0.75 -48.90 -1.57
CA PRO A 145 1.22 -50.28 -1.46
C PRO A 145 1.90 -50.82 -2.73
N GLY A 146 1.54 -50.29 -3.91
CA GLY A 146 2.11 -50.66 -5.20
C GLY A 146 3.23 -49.74 -5.70
N LEU A 147 3.61 -48.71 -4.94
CA LEU A 147 4.62 -47.72 -5.34
C LEU A 147 5.98 -47.98 -4.67
N ALA A 148 7.06 -47.82 -5.44
CA ALA A 148 8.42 -47.96 -4.93
C ALA A 148 9.35 -46.81 -5.38
N GLY A 149 10.47 -46.65 -4.68
CA GLY A 149 11.55 -45.73 -5.04
C GLY A 149 11.08 -44.29 -5.35
N ARG A 150 11.33 -43.85 -6.58
CA ARG A 150 10.99 -42.49 -7.06
C ARG A 150 9.49 -42.21 -6.98
N GLU A 151 8.63 -43.17 -7.31
CA GLU A 151 7.18 -42.95 -7.34
C GLU A 151 6.58 -42.85 -5.94
N LEU A 152 7.07 -43.63 -4.98
CA LEU A 152 6.68 -43.49 -3.57
C LEU A 152 7.08 -42.11 -3.02
N ALA A 153 8.24 -41.58 -3.43
CA ALA A 153 8.66 -40.23 -3.06
C ALA A 153 7.74 -39.14 -3.66
N ARG A 154 7.24 -39.34 -4.88
CA ARG A 154 6.25 -38.46 -5.53
C ARG A 154 4.89 -38.54 -4.82
N SER A 155 4.44 -39.73 -4.45
CA SER A 155 3.22 -39.93 -3.64
C SER A 155 3.27 -39.14 -2.33
N ARG A 156 4.37 -39.25 -1.57
CA ARG A 156 4.57 -38.47 -0.33
C ARG A 156 4.56 -36.96 -0.56
N CYS A 157 5.14 -36.50 -1.68
CA CYS A 157 5.05 -35.09 -2.07
C CYS A 157 3.58 -34.67 -2.25
N LEU A 158 2.81 -35.44 -3.03
CA LEU A 158 1.41 -35.13 -3.32
C LEU A 158 0.52 -35.20 -2.07
N ARG A 159 0.72 -36.21 -1.21
CA ARG A 159 0.08 -36.31 0.10
C ARG A 159 0.36 -35.08 0.96
N GLY A 160 1.62 -34.66 1.01
CA GLY A 160 2.03 -33.44 1.68
C GLY A 160 1.34 -32.19 1.16
N LEU A 161 1.20 -32.04 -0.16
CA LEU A 161 0.46 -30.93 -0.79
C LEU A 161 -1.03 -30.96 -0.45
N ALA A 162 -1.68 -32.13 -0.55
CA ALA A 162 -3.08 -32.31 -0.19
C ALA A 162 -3.35 -31.98 1.29
N LEU A 163 -2.45 -32.36 2.19
CA LEU A 163 -2.55 -32.02 3.61
C LEU A 163 -2.35 -30.52 3.87
N CYS A 164 -1.48 -29.84 3.11
CA CYS A 164 -1.36 -28.38 3.14
C CYS A 164 -2.67 -27.69 2.73
N GLU A 165 -3.30 -28.13 1.63
CA GLU A 165 -4.58 -27.59 1.15
C GLU A 165 -5.72 -27.78 2.17
N ALA A 166 -5.70 -28.91 2.90
CA ALA A 166 -6.59 -29.19 4.02
C ALA A 166 -6.26 -28.40 5.30
N GLY A 167 -5.15 -27.65 5.34
CA GLY A 167 -4.70 -26.93 6.53
C GLY A 167 -4.08 -27.81 7.63
N ARG A 168 -3.78 -29.09 7.36
CA ARG A 168 -3.19 -30.06 8.30
C ARG A 168 -1.67 -29.98 8.30
N LEU A 169 -1.14 -28.82 8.66
CA LEU A 169 0.28 -28.47 8.51
C LEU A 169 1.22 -29.35 9.36
N ASP A 170 0.74 -29.78 10.52
CA ASP A 170 1.42 -30.69 11.45
C ASP A 170 1.77 -32.03 10.80
N ARG A 171 0.87 -32.56 9.96
CA ARG A 171 1.09 -33.79 9.18
C ARG A 171 1.75 -33.52 7.83
N ALA A 172 1.43 -32.39 7.18
CA ALA A 172 1.96 -32.05 5.86
C ALA A 172 3.48 -31.84 5.86
N LEU A 173 4.01 -31.11 6.84
CA LEU A 173 5.42 -30.72 6.86
C LEU A 173 6.40 -31.90 7.04
N PRO A 174 6.12 -32.91 7.89
CA PRO A 174 6.89 -34.16 7.93
C PRO A 174 6.89 -34.90 6.59
N GLU A 175 5.73 -35.06 5.95
CA GLU A 175 5.60 -35.73 4.65
C GLU A 175 6.45 -35.04 3.58
N LEU A 176 6.30 -33.72 3.44
CA LEU A 176 7.08 -32.93 2.48
C LEU A 176 8.58 -32.95 2.80
N SER A 177 8.96 -33.03 4.08
CA SER A 177 10.38 -33.15 4.46
C SER A 177 10.98 -34.52 4.14
N SER A 178 10.17 -35.59 4.26
CA SER A 178 10.54 -36.93 3.80
C SER A 178 10.67 -36.96 2.27
N ALA A 179 9.69 -36.40 1.56
CA ALA A 179 9.69 -36.28 0.11
C ALA A 179 10.92 -35.52 -0.42
N VAL A 180 11.25 -34.35 0.14
CA VAL A 180 12.44 -33.57 -0.26
C VAL A 180 13.74 -34.39 -0.13
N ARG A 181 13.91 -35.17 0.94
CA ARG A 181 15.10 -36.03 1.13
C ARG A 181 15.12 -37.17 0.11
N ALA A 182 14.00 -37.84 -0.11
CA ALA A 182 13.90 -38.95 -1.05
C ALA A 182 14.10 -38.50 -2.50
N LEU A 183 13.45 -37.40 -2.92
CA LEU A 183 13.53 -36.86 -4.28
C LEU A 183 14.94 -36.35 -4.62
N ARG A 184 15.70 -35.83 -3.64
CA ARG A 184 17.13 -35.54 -3.81
C ARG A 184 17.95 -36.79 -4.09
N ARG A 185 17.74 -37.86 -3.31
CA ARG A 185 18.46 -39.14 -3.50
C ARG A 185 18.15 -39.78 -4.86
N HIS A 186 16.90 -39.66 -5.33
CA HIS A 186 16.47 -40.19 -6.62
C HIS A 186 16.72 -39.26 -7.81
N ALA A 187 17.41 -38.13 -7.62
CA ALA A 187 17.71 -37.15 -8.67
C ALA A 187 16.47 -36.74 -9.51
N ASP A 188 15.34 -36.45 -8.84
CA ASP A 188 14.10 -35.98 -9.49
C ASP A 188 13.88 -34.48 -9.23
N PRO A 189 14.52 -33.58 -10.02
CA PRO A 189 14.54 -32.15 -9.74
C PRO A 189 13.17 -31.48 -9.92
N HIS A 190 12.31 -32.02 -10.77
CA HIS A 190 10.95 -31.51 -11.02
C HIS A 190 10.05 -31.68 -9.80
N TRP A 191 9.98 -32.90 -9.28
CA TRP A 191 9.21 -33.18 -8.07
C TRP A 191 9.87 -32.62 -6.82
N LEU A 192 11.20 -32.54 -6.78
CA LEU A 192 11.91 -31.84 -5.70
C LEU A 192 11.49 -30.37 -5.62
N ALA A 193 11.33 -29.70 -6.77
CA ALA A 193 10.82 -28.33 -6.79
C ALA A 193 9.38 -28.24 -6.24
N ASN A 194 8.49 -29.16 -6.62
CA ASN A 194 7.12 -29.23 -6.07
C ASN A 194 7.12 -29.41 -4.54
N ALA A 195 7.93 -30.34 -4.03
CA ALA A 195 8.02 -30.60 -2.60
C ALA A 195 8.57 -29.39 -1.83
N LEU A 196 9.56 -28.69 -2.39
CA LEU A 196 10.12 -27.46 -1.81
C LEU A 196 9.11 -26.31 -1.84
N ILE A 197 8.35 -26.13 -2.92
CA ILE A 197 7.29 -25.11 -3.00
C ILE A 197 6.23 -25.38 -1.95
N GLY A 198 5.68 -26.60 -1.93
CA GLY A 198 4.67 -27.02 -0.97
C GLY A 198 5.12 -26.86 0.48
N ARG A 199 6.37 -27.25 0.78
CA ARG A 199 6.93 -27.11 2.12
C ARG A 199 7.19 -25.65 2.48
N GLY A 200 7.64 -24.85 1.52
CA GLY A 200 7.82 -23.41 1.67
C GLY A 200 6.52 -22.72 2.06
N VAL A 201 5.45 -22.95 1.28
CA VAL A 201 4.11 -22.40 1.55
C VAL A 201 3.55 -22.93 2.89
N GLY A 202 3.65 -24.24 3.16
CA GLY A 202 3.22 -24.81 4.44
C GLY A 202 3.97 -24.24 5.64
N ARG A 203 5.28 -24.01 5.52
CA ARG A 203 6.10 -23.34 6.55
C ARG A 203 5.71 -21.88 6.72
N ALA A 204 5.28 -21.20 5.66
CA ALA A 204 4.79 -19.83 5.72
C ALA A 204 3.51 -19.75 6.58
N TYR A 205 2.53 -20.63 6.30
CA TYR A 205 1.33 -20.75 7.13
C TYR A 205 1.64 -21.14 8.59
N ALA A 206 2.63 -22.02 8.80
CA ALA A 206 3.12 -22.38 10.14
C ALA A 206 4.02 -21.30 10.79
N ARG A 207 4.12 -20.09 10.21
CA ARG A 207 4.92 -18.94 10.68
C ARG A 207 6.43 -19.19 10.81
N ARG A 208 6.96 -20.22 10.13
CA ARG A 208 8.40 -20.51 10.00
C ARG A 208 9.00 -19.77 8.81
N LEU A 209 8.92 -18.44 8.84
CA LEU A 209 9.11 -17.57 7.67
C LEU A 209 10.50 -17.67 7.03
N ALA A 210 11.58 -17.69 7.82
CA ALA A 210 12.94 -17.81 7.28
C ALA A 210 13.16 -19.15 6.54
N ALA A 211 12.65 -20.24 7.11
CA ALA A 211 12.74 -21.57 6.50
C ALA A 211 11.86 -21.69 5.25
N ALA A 212 10.70 -21.04 5.24
CA ALA A 212 9.84 -20.94 4.05
C ALA A 212 10.56 -20.23 2.90
N GLU A 213 11.15 -19.07 3.18
CA GLU A 213 11.88 -18.27 2.20
C GLU A 213 13.07 -19.05 1.59
N ALA A 214 13.81 -19.81 2.42
CA ALA A 214 14.93 -20.63 1.96
C ALA A 214 14.51 -21.77 1.01
N ASP A 215 13.39 -22.45 1.31
CA ASP A 215 12.86 -23.50 0.44
C ASP A 215 12.44 -22.92 -0.92
N LEU A 216 11.71 -21.81 -0.92
CA LEU A 216 11.23 -21.15 -2.14
C LEU A 216 12.36 -20.61 -3.02
N ARG A 217 13.41 -20.02 -2.42
CA ARG A 217 14.62 -19.63 -3.17
C ARG A 217 15.34 -20.82 -3.79
N THR A 218 15.34 -21.96 -3.11
CA THR A 218 15.95 -23.19 -3.62
C THR A 218 15.13 -23.77 -4.77
N ALA A 219 13.80 -23.82 -4.64
CA ALA A 219 12.90 -24.22 -5.70
C ALA A 219 13.06 -23.33 -6.95
N ARG A 220 13.10 -22.01 -6.78
CA ARG A 220 13.31 -21.05 -7.89
C ARG A 220 14.60 -21.35 -8.67
N ARG A 221 15.73 -21.56 -7.97
CA ARG A 221 17.01 -21.88 -8.61
C ARG A 221 17.01 -23.23 -9.33
N LEU A 222 16.23 -24.20 -8.86
CA LEU A 222 16.04 -25.48 -9.56
C LEU A 222 15.24 -25.27 -10.84
N LEU A 223 14.11 -24.57 -10.77
CA LEU A 223 13.22 -24.34 -11.90
C LEU A 223 13.87 -23.52 -13.01
N LEU A 224 14.67 -22.51 -12.67
CA LEU A 224 15.45 -21.75 -13.67
C LEU A 224 16.45 -22.64 -14.42
N ARG A 225 17.10 -23.59 -13.73
CA ARG A 225 18.00 -24.57 -14.38
C ARG A 225 17.26 -25.57 -15.27
N LEU A 226 15.98 -25.81 -14.98
CA LEU A 226 15.10 -26.65 -15.78
C LEU A 226 14.46 -25.89 -16.97
N GLY A 227 14.69 -24.58 -17.09
CA GLY A 227 14.07 -23.72 -18.11
C GLY A 227 12.62 -23.32 -17.80
N GLU A 228 12.11 -23.62 -16.61
CA GLU A 228 10.71 -23.37 -16.22
C GLU A 228 10.53 -21.96 -15.61
N THR A 229 10.68 -20.94 -16.45
CA THR A 229 10.66 -19.52 -16.05
C THR A 229 9.36 -19.11 -15.35
N GLY A 230 8.20 -19.54 -15.85
CA GLY A 230 6.89 -19.22 -15.22
C GLY A 230 6.72 -19.80 -13.81
N ARG A 231 7.16 -21.05 -13.57
CA ARG A 231 7.14 -21.66 -12.23
C ARG A 231 8.19 -21.03 -11.31
N ALA A 232 9.34 -20.63 -11.85
CA ALA A 232 10.34 -19.85 -11.12
C ALA A 232 9.82 -18.47 -10.69
N ALA A 233 9.06 -17.79 -11.56
CA ALA A 233 8.39 -16.53 -11.24
C ALA A 233 7.32 -16.71 -10.14
N MET A 234 6.58 -17.82 -10.16
CA MET A 234 5.64 -18.16 -9.07
C MET A 234 6.35 -18.42 -7.73
N CYS A 235 7.57 -18.96 -7.72
CA CYS A 235 8.36 -19.03 -6.49
C CYS A 235 8.71 -17.64 -5.96
N LEU A 236 8.96 -16.67 -6.85
CA LEU A 236 9.20 -15.28 -6.46
C LEU A 236 7.95 -14.64 -5.85
N HIS A 237 6.77 -14.90 -6.44
CA HIS A 237 5.47 -14.53 -5.86
C HIS A 237 5.30 -15.09 -4.45
N ASN A 238 5.57 -16.39 -4.24
CA ASN A 238 5.47 -17.02 -2.93
C ASN A 238 6.48 -16.44 -1.91
N ILE A 239 7.64 -15.97 -2.34
CA ILE A 239 8.57 -15.23 -1.46
C ILE A 239 7.95 -13.87 -1.07
N GLY A 240 7.22 -13.24 -1.99
CA GLY A 240 6.40 -12.05 -1.71
C GLY A 240 5.34 -12.32 -0.63
N PHE A 241 4.63 -13.44 -0.75
CA PHE A 241 3.68 -13.90 0.28
C PHE A 241 4.34 -14.06 1.65
N VAL A 242 5.52 -14.71 1.73
CA VAL A 242 6.28 -14.82 2.98
C VAL A 242 6.69 -13.46 3.54
N ALA A 243 7.09 -12.51 2.69
CA ALA A 243 7.41 -11.15 3.10
C ALA A 243 6.16 -10.41 3.65
N GLY A 244 5.00 -10.60 3.03
CA GLY A 244 3.72 -10.06 3.51
C GLY A 244 3.36 -10.58 4.90
N LEU A 245 3.46 -11.90 5.12
CA LEU A 245 3.25 -12.51 6.43
C LEU A 245 4.22 -12.01 7.51
N ALA A 246 5.43 -11.61 7.11
CA ALA A 246 6.45 -11.00 7.97
C ALA A 246 6.18 -9.52 8.28
N GLY A 247 5.14 -8.91 7.70
CA GLY A 247 4.86 -7.48 7.81
C GLY A 247 5.78 -6.59 6.96
N ARG A 248 6.59 -7.19 6.06
CA ARG A 248 7.46 -6.47 5.12
C ARG A 248 6.68 -6.10 3.86
N LEU A 249 5.63 -5.30 4.01
CA LEU A 249 4.68 -4.98 2.93
C LEU A 249 5.35 -4.38 1.67
N PRO A 250 6.30 -3.42 1.77
CA PRO A 250 6.97 -2.92 0.57
C PRO A 250 7.73 -4.01 -0.18
N THR A 251 8.44 -4.88 0.55
CA THR A 251 9.14 -6.03 -0.04
C THR A 251 8.17 -7.01 -0.71
N ALA A 252 7.01 -7.28 -0.10
CA ALA A 252 5.99 -8.15 -0.69
C ALA A 252 5.48 -7.60 -2.03
N LEU A 253 5.11 -6.31 -2.06
CA LEU A 253 4.60 -5.64 -3.25
C LEU A 253 5.66 -5.59 -4.36
N ALA A 254 6.93 -5.31 -4.03
CA ALA A 254 8.05 -5.37 -4.97
C ALA A 254 8.21 -6.75 -5.61
N LEU A 255 8.09 -7.81 -4.80
CA LEU A 255 8.24 -9.18 -5.25
C LEU A 255 7.09 -9.65 -6.14
N TYR A 256 5.85 -9.23 -5.85
CA TYR A 256 4.69 -9.51 -6.72
C TYR A 256 4.84 -8.83 -8.08
N GLU A 257 5.25 -7.56 -8.10
CA GLU A 257 5.47 -6.83 -9.35
C GLU A 257 6.61 -7.46 -10.18
N ARG A 258 7.71 -7.83 -9.52
CA ARG A 258 8.80 -8.54 -10.19
C ARG A 258 8.37 -9.92 -10.69
N ALA A 259 7.54 -10.65 -9.94
CA ALA A 259 7.01 -11.94 -10.36
C ALA A 259 6.11 -11.81 -11.60
N ALA A 260 5.26 -10.78 -11.65
CA ALA A 260 4.45 -10.48 -12.83
C ALA A 260 5.33 -10.22 -14.07
N ARG A 261 6.40 -9.43 -13.93
CA ARG A 261 7.38 -9.18 -15.02
C ARG A 261 8.15 -10.42 -15.45
N GLU A 262 8.52 -11.29 -14.52
CA GLU A 262 9.23 -12.55 -14.81
C GLU A 262 8.32 -13.65 -15.40
N GLY A 263 7.02 -13.38 -15.59
CA GLY A 263 6.12 -14.26 -16.34
C GLY A 263 4.94 -14.85 -15.56
N VAL A 264 4.62 -14.35 -14.35
CA VAL A 264 3.33 -14.68 -13.72
C VAL A 264 2.21 -14.01 -14.50
N CYS A 265 1.40 -14.81 -15.19
CA CYS A 265 0.27 -14.36 -15.98
C CYS A 265 -1.03 -14.37 -15.14
N PRO A 266 -1.63 -13.20 -14.83
CA PRO A 266 -2.81 -13.13 -13.96
C PRO A 266 -4.06 -13.83 -14.50
N THR A 267 -4.18 -14.01 -15.82
CA THR A 267 -5.30 -14.77 -16.41
C THR A 267 -5.14 -16.28 -16.20
N ARG A 268 -3.90 -16.79 -16.15
CA ARG A 268 -3.62 -18.21 -15.88
C ARG A 268 -3.53 -18.53 -14.39
N ARG A 269 -3.17 -17.54 -13.56
CA ARG A 269 -2.96 -17.67 -12.11
C ARG A 269 -3.66 -16.52 -11.36
N PRO A 270 -5.00 -16.45 -11.41
CA PRO A 270 -5.74 -15.35 -10.81
C PRO A 270 -5.61 -15.30 -9.27
N GLU A 271 -5.17 -16.38 -8.63
CA GLU A 271 -4.86 -16.43 -7.21
C GLU A 271 -3.76 -15.43 -6.81
N ALA A 272 -2.81 -15.16 -7.70
CA ALA A 272 -1.74 -14.20 -7.45
C ALA A 272 -2.28 -12.76 -7.27
N LEU A 273 -3.41 -12.43 -7.91
CA LEU A 273 -4.07 -11.13 -7.73
C LEU A 273 -4.68 -11.00 -6.34
N VAL A 274 -5.12 -12.11 -5.73
CA VAL A 274 -5.68 -12.11 -4.37
C VAL A 274 -4.59 -11.80 -3.35
N ASP A 275 -3.44 -12.48 -3.42
CA ASP A 275 -2.31 -12.26 -2.52
C ASP A 275 -1.75 -10.82 -2.66
N TRP A 276 -1.75 -10.28 -3.89
CA TRP A 276 -1.37 -8.89 -4.14
C TRP A 276 -2.37 -7.91 -3.52
N ALA A 277 -3.67 -8.12 -3.74
CA ALA A 277 -4.71 -7.32 -3.12
C ALA A 277 -4.63 -7.35 -1.59
N GLU A 278 -4.20 -8.46 -0.99
CA GLU A 278 -4.07 -8.58 0.47
C GLU A 278 -2.96 -7.69 0.99
N ALA A 279 -1.81 -7.68 0.31
CA ALA A 279 -0.73 -6.76 0.64
C ALA A 279 -1.14 -5.30 0.45
N LEU A 280 -1.88 -4.96 -0.62
CA LEU A 280 -2.39 -3.60 -0.84
C LEU A 280 -3.37 -3.16 0.25
N LEU A 281 -4.32 -4.02 0.61
CA LEU A 281 -5.28 -3.77 1.68
C LEU A 281 -4.58 -3.61 3.05
N ALA A 282 -3.62 -4.49 3.36
CA ALA A 282 -2.81 -4.40 4.58
C ALA A 282 -1.97 -3.12 4.62
N ALA A 283 -1.59 -2.59 3.46
CA ALA A 283 -0.88 -1.33 3.32
C ALA A 283 -1.83 -0.11 3.32
N GLY A 284 -3.15 -0.33 3.40
CA GLY A 284 -4.18 0.71 3.43
C GLY A 284 -4.43 1.40 2.08
N LEU A 285 -4.01 0.77 0.98
CA LEU A 285 -4.25 1.19 -0.40
C LEU A 285 -5.59 0.62 -0.90
N LEU A 286 -6.69 1.14 -0.32
CA LEU A 286 -8.03 0.58 -0.49
C LEU A 286 -8.54 0.63 -1.93
N THR A 287 -8.25 1.72 -2.65
CA THR A 287 -8.72 1.93 -4.02
C THR A 287 -8.02 0.98 -4.99
N GLU A 288 -6.71 0.82 -4.82
CA GLU A 288 -5.85 -0.08 -5.59
C GLU A 288 -6.22 -1.53 -5.31
N ALA A 289 -6.39 -1.89 -4.03
CA ALA A 289 -6.86 -3.20 -3.63
C ALA A 289 -8.23 -3.53 -4.27
N ARG A 290 -9.19 -2.60 -4.24
CA ARG A 290 -10.52 -2.78 -4.86
C ARG A 290 -10.41 -3.00 -6.38
N SER A 291 -9.52 -2.27 -7.06
CA SER A 291 -9.29 -2.43 -8.50
C SER A 291 -8.71 -3.81 -8.84
N VAL A 292 -7.68 -4.26 -8.11
CA VAL A 292 -7.07 -5.59 -8.29
C VAL A 292 -8.08 -6.70 -7.98
N LEU A 293 -8.87 -6.55 -6.91
CA LEU A 293 -9.90 -7.51 -6.52
C LEU A 293 -11.03 -7.61 -7.55
N GLY A 294 -11.41 -6.50 -8.20
CA GLY A 294 -12.40 -6.53 -9.28
C GLY A 294 -11.96 -7.42 -10.44
N HIS A 295 -10.69 -7.33 -10.83
CA HIS A 295 -10.09 -8.21 -11.84
C HIS A 295 -9.95 -9.65 -11.34
N ALA A 296 -9.53 -9.85 -10.09
CA ALA A 296 -9.41 -11.19 -9.50
C ALA A 296 -10.76 -11.91 -9.48
N VAL A 297 -11.83 -11.23 -9.05
CA VAL A 297 -13.19 -11.79 -8.96
C VAL A 297 -13.71 -12.20 -10.33
N SER A 298 -13.51 -11.39 -11.37
CA SER A 298 -13.97 -11.73 -12.72
C SER A 298 -13.23 -12.96 -13.27
N GLN A 299 -11.91 -13.01 -13.12
CA GLN A 299 -11.08 -14.13 -13.60
C GLN A 299 -11.33 -15.42 -12.81
N LEU A 300 -11.42 -15.35 -11.48
CA LEU A 300 -11.70 -16.51 -10.62
C LEU A 300 -13.08 -17.11 -10.89
N ARG A 301 -14.07 -16.26 -11.20
CA ARG A 301 -15.41 -16.72 -11.60
C ARG A 301 -15.37 -17.41 -12.96
N ALA A 302 -14.72 -16.82 -13.96
CA ALA A 302 -14.58 -17.42 -15.28
C ALA A 302 -13.83 -18.77 -15.25
N ALA A 303 -12.84 -18.90 -14.36
CA ALA A 303 -12.06 -20.11 -14.17
C ALA A 303 -12.68 -21.12 -13.18
N ALA A 304 -13.90 -20.88 -12.68
CA ALA A 304 -14.57 -21.74 -11.69
C ALA A 304 -13.72 -22.04 -10.43
N ARG A 305 -12.84 -21.11 -10.01
CA ARG A 305 -11.98 -21.25 -8.82
C ARG A 305 -12.70 -20.77 -7.56
N HIS A 306 -13.78 -21.48 -7.20
CA HIS A 306 -14.76 -21.07 -6.18
C HIS A 306 -14.20 -20.73 -4.79
N THR A 307 -13.23 -21.49 -4.28
CA THR A 307 -12.63 -21.24 -2.96
C THR A 307 -11.87 -19.92 -2.92
N ARG A 308 -11.05 -19.66 -3.94
CA ARG A 308 -10.30 -18.40 -4.06
C ARG A 308 -11.19 -17.23 -4.43
N LEU A 309 -12.26 -17.46 -5.21
CA LEU A 309 -13.31 -16.48 -5.44
C LEU A 309 -13.95 -16.01 -4.13
N ALA A 310 -14.24 -16.93 -3.21
CA ALA A 310 -14.78 -16.57 -1.91
C ALA A 310 -13.82 -15.70 -1.10
N GLU A 311 -12.52 -16.03 -1.07
CA GLU A 311 -11.48 -15.22 -0.42
C GLU A 311 -11.41 -13.79 -1.01
N ALA A 312 -11.39 -13.68 -2.34
CA ALA A 312 -11.39 -12.39 -3.04
C ALA A 312 -12.64 -11.56 -2.72
N LEU A 313 -13.82 -12.19 -2.65
CA LEU A 313 -15.07 -11.52 -2.27
C LEU A 313 -15.05 -11.01 -0.82
N LEU A 314 -14.47 -11.76 0.11
CA LEU A 314 -14.31 -11.30 1.49
C LEU A 314 -13.42 -10.07 1.59
N MET A 315 -12.33 -10.03 0.83
CA MET A 315 -11.45 -8.87 0.78
C MET A 315 -12.11 -7.67 0.11
N LEU A 316 -12.86 -7.90 -0.99
CA LEU A 316 -13.61 -6.85 -1.66
C LEU A 316 -14.67 -6.24 -0.74
N GLY A 317 -15.37 -7.09 0.01
CA GLY A 317 -16.36 -6.63 0.99
C GLY A 317 -15.73 -5.87 2.16
N ARG A 318 -14.50 -6.22 2.58
CA ARG A 318 -13.73 -5.42 3.56
C ARG A 318 -13.37 -4.05 3.00
N CYS A 319 -12.85 -3.98 1.76
CA CYS A 319 -12.56 -2.70 1.09
C CYS A 319 -13.83 -1.84 1.00
N ALA A 320 -14.95 -2.42 0.57
CA ALA A 320 -16.23 -1.74 0.47
C ALA A 320 -16.70 -1.19 1.84
N LEU A 321 -16.59 -2.00 2.90
CA LEU A 321 -16.95 -1.56 4.25
C LEU A 321 -16.08 -0.39 4.75
N HIS A 322 -14.78 -0.40 4.45
CA HIS A 322 -13.91 0.74 4.77
C HIS A 322 -14.27 2.02 4.00
N GLN A 323 -14.89 1.89 2.83
CA GLN A 323 -15.36 3.00 2.01
C GLN A 323 -16.82 3.40 2.29
N GLY A 324 -17.48 2.78 3.28
CA GLY A 324 -18.89 3.04 3.62
C GLY A 324 -19.92 2.36 2.70
N ASP A 325 -19.48 1.55 1.73
CA ASP A 325 -20.33 0.78 0.81
C ASP A 325 -20.82 -0.52 1.50
N VAL A 326 -21.80 -0.36 2.38
CA VAL A 326 -22.37 -1.45 3.19
C VAL A 326 -23.06 -2.52 2.34
N ASP A 327 -23.66 -2.13 1.22
CA ASP A 327 -24.41 -3.02 0.34
C ASP A 327 -23.48 -3.98 -0.40
N THR A 328 -22.36 -3.47 -0.94
CA THR A 328 -21.36 -4.32 -1.60
C THR A 328 -20.71 -5.27 -0.59
N ALA A 329 -20.45 -4.81 0.65
CA ALA A 329 -19.95 -5.69 1.70
C ALA A 329 -20.94 -6.80 2.08
N ALA A 330 -22.24 -6.49 2.17
CA ALA A 330 -23.29 -7.44 2.45
C ALA A 330 -23.44 -8.48 1.33
N ARG A 331 -23.50 -8.05 0.06
CA ARG A 331 -23.59 -8.95 -1.11
C ARG A 331 -22.37 -9.87 -1.22
N ALA A 332 -21.16 -9.31 -1.13
CA ALA A 332 -19.92 -10.08 -1.27
C ALA A 332 -19.79 -11.14 -0.17
N SER A 333 -20.12 -10.79 1.08
CA SER A 333 -20.10 -11.74 2.21
C SER A 333 -21.17 -12.84 2.08
N ALA A 334 -22.37 -12.53 1.57
CA ALA A 334 -23.41 -13.53 1.35
C ALA A 334 -22.98 -14.59 0.32
N VAL A 335 -22.42 -14.15 -0.82
CA VAL A 335 -21.90 -15.07 -1.86
C VAL A 335 -20.74 -15.89 -1.31
N ALA A 336 -19.81 -15.27 -0.57
CA ALA A 336 -18.69 -15.98 0.05
C ALA A 336 -19.17 -17.06 1.04
N VAL A 337 -20.17 -16.80 1.89
CA VAL A 337 -20.75 -17.83 2.78
C VAL A 337 -21.27 -19.03 2.00
N SER A 338 -21.99 -18.79 0.90
CA SER A 338 -22.54 -19.86 0.06
C SER A 338 -21.42 -20.74 -0.51
N LEU A 339 -20.44 -20.12 -1.17
CA LEU A 339 -19.30 -20.81 -1.78
C LEU A 339 -18.48 -21.60 -0.74
N LEU A 340 -18.19 -21.00 0.42
CA LEU A 340 -17.40 -21.67 1.46
C LEU A 340 -18.12 -22.88 2.07
N ARG A 341 -19.45 -22.83 2.19
CA ARG A 341 -20.26 -23.97 2.65
C ARG A 341 -20.30 -25.07 1.59
N GLN A 342 -20.57 -24.72 0.34
CA GLN A 342 -20.64 -25.66 -0.78
C GLN A 342 -19.32 -26.43 -0.98
N HIS A 343 -18.19 -25.78 -0.74
CA HIS A 343 -16.86 -26.37 -0.90
C HIS A 343 -16.22 -26.83 0.43
N HIS A 344 -17.03 -27.04 1.48
CA HIS A 344 -16.59 -27.61 2.76
C HIS A 344 -15.43 -26.87 3.46
N ARG A 345 -15.31 -25.54 3.28
CA ARG A 345 -14.29 -24.68 3.91
C ARG A 345 -14.80 -24.14 5.25
N ALA A 346 -15.14 -25.04 6.18
CA ALA A 346 -15.79 -24.70 7.45
C ALA A 346 -15.05 -23.62 8.26
N ASN A 347 -13.71 -23.65 8.30
CA ASN A 347 -12.89 -22.69 9.06
C ASN A 347 -12.97 -21.24 8.51
N TRP A 348 -13.40 -21.05 7.27
CA TRP A 348 -13.53 -19.72 6.65
C TRP A 348 -14.94 -19.12 6.79
N VAL A 349 -15.95 -19.95 7.03
CA VAL A 349 -17.35 -19.50 7.16
C VAL A 349 -17.51 -18.44 8.26
N PRO A 350 -16.89 -18.58 9.46
CA PRO A 350 -16.98 -17.55 10.49
C PRO A 350 -16.47 -16.18 10.04
N LEU A 351 -15.40 -16.14 9.23
CA LEU A 351 -14.85 -14.90 8.68
C LEU A 351 -15.86 -14.17 7.79
N ALA A 352 -16.55 -14.92 6.94
CA ALA A 352 -17.57 -14.40 6.03
C ALA A 352 -18.80 -13.90 6.79
N VAL A 353 -19.25 -14.66 7.80
CA VAL A 353 -20.36 -14.26 8.67
C VAL A 353 -20.01 -13.00 9.46
N ALA A 354 -18.78 -12.90 9.98
CA ALA A 354 -18.34 -11.72 10.72
C ALA A 354 -18.37 -10.45 9.85
N LEU A 355 -17.90 -10.52 8.59
CA LEU A 355 -18.00 -9.41 7.65
C LEU A 355 -19.45 -8.99 7.40
N ARG A 356 -20.35 -9.96 7.22
CA ARG A 356 -21.79 -9.70 7.03
C ARG A 356 -22.41 -9.00 8.24
N VAL A 357 -22.10 -9.44 9.46
CA VAL A 357 -22.61 -8.81 10.69
C VAL A 357 -22.02 -7.42 10.87
N ARG A 358 -20.73 -7.21 10.56
CA ARG A 358 -20.14 -5.87 10.56
C ARG A 358 -20.82 -4.93 9.58
N ALA A 359 -21.16 -5.40 8.37
CA ALA A 359 -21.90 -4.60 7.39
C ALA A 359 -23.29 -4.19 7.91
N ARG A 360 -24.02 -5.09 8.59
CA ARG A 360 -25.32 -4.77 9.23
C ARG A 360 -25.19 -3.71 10.34
N LEU A 361 -24.20 -3.86 11.23
CA LEU A 361 -23.92 -2.87 12.28
C LEU A 361 -23.51 -1.50 11.68
N ALA A 362 -22.74 -1.50 10.59
CA ALA A 362 -22.35 -0.28 9.88
C ALA A 362 -23.52 0.37 9.14
N GLY A 363 -24.47 -0.44 8.65
CA GLY A 363 -25.74 0.02 8.06
C GLY A 363 -26.76 0.52 9.08
N GLY A 364 -26.38 0.66 10.35
CA GLY A 364 -27.22 1.25 11.40
C GLY A 364 -28.12 0.26 12.15
N GLU A 365 -28.00 -1.05 11.91
CA GLU A 365 -28.78 -2.02 12.69
C GLU A 365 -28.27 -2.08 14.14
N THR A 366 -29.18 -1.84 15.09
CA THR A 366 -28.88 -1.81 16.53
C THR A 366 -29.61 -2.88 17.33
N SER A 367 -30.35 -3.80 16.71
CA SER A 367 -31.15 -4.80 17.42
C SER A 367 -30.34 -5.66 18.40
N ALA A 368 -30.97 -6.10 19.51
CA ALA A 368 -30.35 -7.08 20.42
C ALA A 368 -29.99 -8.39 19.69
N GLY A 369 -30.73 -8.73 18.62
CA GLY A 369 -30.45 -9.85 17.73
C GLY A 369 -29.10 -9.72 17.01
N VAL A 370 -28.81 -8.56 16.41
CA VAL A 370 -27.52 -8.36 15.71
C VAL A 370 -26.33 -8.34 16.68
N LEU A 371 -26.50 -7.84 17.91
CA LEU A 371 -25.48 -7.91 18.95
C LEU A 371 -25.20 -9.36 19.41
N ARG A 372 -26.25 -10.19 19.58
CA ARG A 372 -26.06 -11.63 19.84
C ARG A 372 -25.34 -12.32 18.70
N LEU A 373 -25.72 -12.05 17.45
CA LEU A 373 -25.04 -12.60 16.27
C LEU A 373 -23.58 -12.17 16.21
N ALA A 374 -23.27 -10.91 16.52
CA ALA A 374 -21.91 -10.39 16.55
C ALA A 374 -21.03 -11.15 17.54
N ARG A 375 -21.53 -11.40 18.76
CA ARG A 375 -20.82 -12.19 19.79
C ARG A 375 -20.52 -13.61 19.31
N HIS A 376 -21.52 -14.30 18.77
CA HIS A 376 -21.36 -15.68 18.29
C HIS A 376 -20.38 -15.76 17.13
N ALA A 377 -20.49 -14.85 16.16
CA ALA A 377 -19.60 -14.79 15.01
C ALA A 377 -18.15 -14.45 15.41
N ALA A 378 -17.95 -13.53 16.36
CA ALA A 378 -16.61 -13.21 16.88
C ALA A 378 -15.97 -14.42 17.61
N ALA A 379 -16.74 -15.11 18.46
CA ALA A 379 -16.25 -16.32 19.13
C ALA A 379 -15.93 -17.45 18.14
N ALA A 380 -16.73 -17.60 17.08
CA ALA A 380 -16.45 -18.57 16.01
C ALA A 380 -15.19 -18.19 15.19
N CYS A 381 -14.94 -16.89 14.99
CA CYS A 381 -13.71 -16.41 14.37
C CYS A 381 -12.48 -16.78 15.20
N ASP A 382 -12.48 -16.56 16.52
CA ASP A 382 -11.35 -16.94 17.38
C ASP A 382 -11.05 -18.45 17.32
N ARG A 383 -12.09 -19.29 17.46
CA ARG A 383 -11.94 -20.75 17.36
C ARG A 383 -11.40 -21.21 16.01
N SER A 384 -11.62 -20.43 14.96
CA SER A 384 -11.19 -20.73 13.59
C SER A 384 -9.90 -20.01 13.19
N GLY A 385 -9.22 -19.34 14.12
CA GLY A 385 -7.93 -18.68 13.87
C GLY A 385 -8.01 -17.29 13.22
N TRP A 386 -9.14 -16.58 13.36
CA TRP A 386 -9.37 -15.24 12.79
C TRP A 386 -9.50 -14.13 13.86
N PRO A 387 -8.48 -13.90 14.71
CA PRO A 387 -8.59 -12.99 15.86
C PRO A 387 -8.75 -11.52 15.46
N VAL A 388 -8.21 -11.12 14.30
CA VAL A 388 -8.37 -9.75 13.78
C VAL A 388 -9.84 -9.47 13.46
N ALA A 389 -10.49 -10.35 12.70
CA ALA A 389 -11.90 -10.20 12.35
C ALA A 389 -12.80 -10.24 13.59
N ALA A 390 -12.45 -11.09 14.56
CA ALA A 390 -13.15 -11.16 15.83
C ALA A 390 -13.04 -9.84 16.61
N ALA A 391 -11.84 -9.25 16.70
CA ALA A 391 -11.61 -7.98 17.37
C ALA A 391 -12.33 -6.81 16.69
N GLU A 392 -12.30 -6.73 15.35
CA GLU A 392 -13.03 -5.71 14.60
C GLU A 392 -14.54 -5.78 14.84
N LEU A 393 -15.11 -6.99 14.84
CA LEU A 393 -16.53 -7.20 15.09
C LEU A 393 -16.91 -6.87 16.55
N ARG A 394 -16.06 -7.22 17.53
CA ARG A 394 -16.26 -6.86 18.93
C ARG A 394 -16.23 -5.36 19.16
N LEU A 395 -15.29 -4.64 18.53
CA LEU A 395 -15.23 -3.19 18.61
C LEU A 395 -16.48 -2.53 18.01
N ALA A 396 -16.95 -3.01 16.85
CA ALA A 396 -18.18 -2.52 16.24
C ALA A 396 -19.41 -2.79 17.12
N ALA A 397 -19.53 -4.00 17.66
CA ALA A 397 -20.63 -4.37 18.55
C ALA A 397 -20.59 -3.63 19.89
N ALA A 398 -19.40 -3.41 20.46
CA ALA A 398 -19.22 -2.64 21.69
C ALA A 398 -19.68 -1.19 21.53
N ARG A 399 -19.38 -0.56 20.37
CA ARG A 399 -19.88 0.78 20.04
C ARG A 399 -21.40 0.83 20.04
N VAL A 400 -22.04 -0.11 19.36
CA VAL A 400 -23.51 -0.20 19.27
C VAL A 400 -24.15 -0.51 20.63
N ALA A 401 -23.54 -1.37 21.43
CA ALA A 401 -23.99 -1.67 22.80
C ALA A 401 -23.87 -0.43 23.71
N ALA A 402 -22.77 0.33 23.61
CA ALA A 402 -22.60 1.56 24.37
C ALA A 402 -23.64 2.63 24.00
N GLN A 403 -23.98 2.77 22.71
CA GLN A 403 -25.02 3.69 22.24
C GLN A 403 -26.42 3.33 22.77
N GLN A 404 -26.67 2.06 23.07
CA GLN A 404 -27.92 1.57 23.68
C GLN A 404 -27.92 1.61 25.21
N GLY A 405 -26.87 2.13 25.84
CA GLY A 405 -26.73 2.13 27.30
C GLY A 405 -26.39 0.76 27.90
N ALA A 406 -26.08 -0.26 27.09
CA ALA A 406 -25.70 -1.60 27.55
C ALA A 406 -24.20 -1.64 27.96
N ALA A 407 -23.84 -0.86 28.98
CA ALA A 407 -22.45 -0.64 29.41
C ALA A 407 -21.70 -1.92 29.80
N GLY A 408 -22.36 -2.86 30.49
CA GLY A 408 -21.77 -4.15 30.85
C GLY A 408 -21.33 -4.96 29.63
N LEU A 409 -22.24 -5.12 28.66
CA LEU A 409 -21.94 -5.82 27.41
C LEU A 409 -20.82 -5.12 26.60
N ALA A 410 -20.86 -3.79 26.52
CA ALA A 410 -19.80 -3.03 25.87
C ALA A 410 -18.45 -3.29 26.55
N GLY A 411 -18.41 -3.26 27.88
CA GLY A 411 -17.23 -3.56 28.70
C GLY A 411 -16.67 -4.97 28.44
N ASP A 412 -17.53 -6.00 28.45
CA ASP A 412 -17.11 -7.38 28.20
C ASP A 412 -16.46 -7.55 26.82
N LEU A 413 -17.10 -6.98 25.79
CA LEU A 413 -16.60 -7.03 24.41
C LEU A 413 -15.25 -6.33 24.26
N LEU A 414 -15.10 -5.15 24.86
CA LEU A 414 -13.83 -4.41 24.85
C LEU A 414 -12.74 -5.14 25.66
N GLY A 415 -13.11 -5.78 26.78
CA GLY A 415 -12.20 -6.56 27.63
C GLY A 415 -11.52 -7.69 26.87
N LEU A 416 -12.30 -8.44 26.08
CA LEU A 416 -11.77 -9.50 25.21
C LEU A 416 -10.75 -8.98 24.20
N VAL A 417 -10.97 -7.79 23.63
CA VAL A 417 -10.03 -7.20 22.66
C VAL A 417 -8.79 -6.64 23.36
N ALA A 418 -8.95 -5.99 24.51
CA ALA A 418 -7.86 -5.41 25.29
C ALA A 418 -6.83 -6.47 25.77
N GLY A 419 -7.27 -7.72 25.98
CA GLY A 419 -6.41 -8.85 26.34
C GLY A 419 -5.28 -9.16 25.34
N HIS A 420 -5.36 -8.66 24.10
CA HIS A 420 -4.35 -8.87 23.06
C HIS A 420 -3.28 -7.76 22.99
N ARG A 421 -3.15 -6.88 24.00
CA ARG A 421 -2.18 -5.77 23.96
C ARG A 421 -0.71 -6.23 23.89
N ASP A 422 -0.41 -7.36 24.53
CA ASP A 422 0.95 -7.88 24.71
C ASP A 422 1.30 -9.05 23.75
N SER A 423 0.32 -9.54 22.99
CA SER A 423 0.47 -10.73 22.15
C SER A 423 -0.22 -10.59 20.79
N GLY A 424 0.30 -11.29 19.79
CA GLY A 424 -0.31 -11.35 18.45
C GLY A 424 0.14 -10.27 17.47
N LEU A 425 -0.62 -10.14 16.39
CA LEU A 425 -0.29 -9.29 15.24
C LEU A 425 -0.31 -7.79 15.60
N ALA A 426 0.54 -7.02 14.95
CA ALA A 426 0.61 -5.56 15.01
C ALA A 426 -0.76 -4.85 15.01
N GLN A 427 -1.61 -5.20 14.05
CA GLN A 427 -2.96 -4.65 13.89
C GLN A 427 -3.88 -5.00 15.06
N LEU A 428 -3.79 -6.24 15.57
CA LEU A 428 -4.57 -6.70 16.71
C LEU A 428 -4.17 -5.94 17.98
N ARG A 429 -2.87 -5.72 18.20
CA ARG A 429 -2.36 -4.91 19.32
C ARG A 429 -2.82 -3.46 19.25
N ALA A 430 -2.87 -2.86 18.05
CA ALA A 430 -3.39 -1.50 17.88
C ALA A 430 -4.89 -1.40 18.26
N MET A 431 -5.70 -2.40 17.87
CA MET A 431 -7.10 -2.52 18.29
C MET A 431 -7.24 -2.77 19.81
N ALA A 432 -6.35 -3.55 20.40
CA ALA A 432 -6.31 -3.80 21.84
C ALA A 432 -6.03 -2.51 22.64
N TRP A 433 -5.14 -1.65 22.16
CA TRP A 433 -4.91 -0.33 22.76
C TRP A 433 -6.13 0.58 22.65
N LEU A 434 -6.83 0.56 21.52
CA LEU A 434 -8.10 1.30 21.37
C LEU A 434 -9.16 0.77 22.34
N ALA A 435 -9.31 -0.56 22.45
CA ALA A 435 -10.23 -1.16 23.40
C ALA A 435 -9.89 -0.81 24.85
N SER A 436 -8.61 -0.81 25.20
CA SER A 436 -8.12 -0.41 26.53
C SER A 436 -8.44 1.07 26.83
N ALA A 437 -8.29 1.95 25.85
CA ALA A 437 -8.62 3.36 26.01
C ALA A 437 -10.13 3.58 26.16
N LEU A 438 -10.96 2.85 25.41
CA LEU A 438 -12.42 2.89 25.53
C LEU A 438 -12.89 2.36 26.89
N LEU A 439 -12.30 1.27 27.40
CA LEU A 439 -12.59 0.74 28.74
C LEU A 439 -12.25 1.76 29.85
N ALA A 440 -11.06 2.33 29.78
CA ALA A 440 -10.64 3.36 30.74
C ALA A 440 -11.58 4.58 30.69
N THR A 441 -12.02 4.97 29.49
CA THR A 441 -13.02 6.03 29.30
C THR A 441 -14.35 5.69 29.97
N ALA A 442 -14.87 4.48 29.76
CA ALA A 442 -16.12 4.02 30.36
C ALA A 442 -16.07 3.96 31.90
N ARG A 443 -14.87 3.73 32.47
CA ARG A 443 -14.63 3.73 33.92
C ARG A 443 -14.36 5.13 34.50
N GLY A 444 -14.29 6.17 33.68
CA GLY A 444 -13.91 7.52 34.10
C GLY A 444 -12.42 7.70 34.40
N ASP A 445 -11.56 6.69 34.13
CA ASP A 445 -10.12 6.79 34.35
C ASP A 445 -9.43 7.46 33.15
N ARG A 446 -9.42 8.79 33.20
CA ARG A 446 -8.80 9.65 32.19
C ARG A 446 -7.30 9.40 32.03
N ARG A 447 -6.58 9.09 33.11
CA ARG A 447 -5.12 8.88 33.06
C ARG A 447 -4.80 7.60 32.31
N ALA A 448 -5.50 6.51 32.64
CA ALA A 448 -5.36 5.25 31.92
C ALA A 448 -5.79 5.38 30.45
N ALA A 449 -6.86 6.13 30.16
CA ALA A 449 -7.30 6.35 28.78
C ALA A 449 -6.23 7.06 27.93
N LEU A 450 -5.65 8.15 28.43
CA LEU A 450 -4.57 8.86 27.75
C LEU A 450 -3.31 8.00 27.58
N ALA A 451 -2.96 7.21 28.61
CA ALA A 451 -1.81 6.29 28.54
C ALA A 451 -2.01 5.20 27.47
N ALA A 452 -3.21 4.61 27.41
CA ALA A 452 -3.56 3.62 26.39
C ALA A 452 -3.57 4.22 24.99
N CYS A 453 -4.14 5.42 24.80
CA CYS A 453 -4.10 6.13 23.53
C CYS A 453 -2.65 6.36 23.07
N ARG A 454 -1.78 6.82 23.99
CA ARG A 454 -0.36 7.07 23.71
C ARG A 454 0.37 5.80 23.29
N ALA A 455 0.20 4.71 24.02
CA ALA A 455 0.82 3.43 23.73
C ALA A 455 0.40 2.90 22.34
N GLY A 456 -0.89 3.03 22.00
CA GLY A 456 -1.41 2.68 20.68
C GLY A 456 -0.80 3.51 19.54
N LEU A 457 -0.72 4.84 19.70
CA LEU A 457 -0.13 5.73 18.70
C LEU A 457 1.36 5.46 18.48
N VAL A 458 2.13 5.24 19.56
CA VAL A 458 3.57 4.90 19.48
C VAL A 458 3.77 3.56 18.75
N LEU A 459 2.94 2.56 19.03
CA LEU A 459 3.01 1.26 18.36
C LEU A 459 2.82 1.40 16.83
N VAL A 460 1.82 2.18 16.40
CA VAL A 460 1.54 2.35 14.97
C VAL A 460 2.57 3.26 14.30
N ALA A 461 3.05 4.31 14.97
CA ALA A 461 4.10 5.17 14.45
C ALA A 461 5.38 4.36 14.13
N ARG A 462 5.79 3.43 15.01
CA ARG A 462 6.92 2.52 14.76
C ARG A 462 6.72 1.61 13.54
N GLN A 463 5.50 1.13 13.31
CA GLN A 463 5.18 0.31 12.14
C GLN A 463 5.22 1.13 10.85
N ARG A 464 4.67 2.35 10.87
CA ARG A 464 4.70 3.27 9.73
C ARG A 464 6.11 3.75 9.40
N ALA A 465 6.98 3.90 10.40
CA ALA A 465 8.37 4.25 10.19
C ALA A 465 9.14 3.23 9.33
N ALA A 466 8.68 1.97 9.28
CA ALA A 466 9.25 0.93 8.43
C ALA A 466 8.72 0.96 6.98
N LEU A 467 7.75 1.82 6.65
CA LEU A 467 7.18 1.95 5.31
C LEU A 467 7.91 3.03 4.50
N GLY A 468 8.34 2.68 3.28
CA GLY A 468 9.20 3.53 2.45
C GLY A 468 8.46 4.69 1.79
N SER A 469 7.26 4.49 1.26
CA SER A 469 6.53 5.57 0.58
C SER A 469 5.76 6.47 1.55
N SER A 470 5.65 7.75 1.20
CA SER A 470 4.82 8.72 1.92
C SER A 470 3.34 8.36 1.82
N GLU A 471 2.88 7.82 0.69
CA GLU A 471 1.49 7.35 0.51
C GLU A 471 1.12 6.23 1.49
N LEU A 472 2.00 5.24 1.70
CA LEU A 472 1.75 4.14 2.65
C LEU A 472 1.72 4.60 4.11
N ARG A 473 2.42 5.68 4.44
CA ARG A 473 2.39 6.29 5.77
C ARG A 473 1.12 7.09 6.00
N VAL A 474 0.59 7.69 4.92
CA VAL A 474 -0.64 8.48 4.92
C VAL A 474 -1.86 7.56 5.04
N SER A 475 -1.85 6.34 4.49
CA SER A 475 -2.98 5.41 4.64
C SER A 475 -3.48 5.28 6.09
N VAL A 476 -4.66 5.82 6.35
CA VAL A 476 -5.29 5.88 7.68
C VAL A 476 -5.61 4.47 8.15
N ASN A 477 -4.94 4.01 9.19
CA ASN A 477 -5.36 2.83 9.92
C ASN A 477 -6.47 3.27 10.90
N TRP A 478 -7.69 2.76 10.74
CA TRP A 478 -8.87 3.16 11.53
C TRP A 478 -8.60 3.30 13.05
N PRO A 479 -7.87 2.39 13.73
CA PRO A 479 -7.55 2.54 15.15
C PRO A 479 -6.76 3.81 15.48
N VAL A 480 -5.87 4.28 14.59
CA VAL A 480 -5.03 5.48 14.82
C VAL A 480 -5.89 6.72 14.93
N ALA A 481 -6.81 6.91 14.00
CA ALA A 481 -7.72 8.06 14.00
C ALA A 481 -8.59 8.08 15.26
N GLN A 482 -9.08 6.91 15.67
CA GLN A 482 -9.89 6.75 16.89
C GLN A 482 -9.08 7.03 18.17
N LEU A 483 -7.85 6.52 18.26
CA LEU A 483 -6.93 6.78 19.38
C LEU A 483 -6.58 8.26 19.50
N ALA A 484 -6.27 8.92 18.37
CA ALA A 484 -5.94 10.35 18.32
C ALA A 484 -7.12 11.21 18.80
N ARG A 485 -8.33 10.94 18.29
CA ARG A 485 -9.55 11.66 18.67
C ARG A 485 -9.93 11.44 20.14
N LEU A 486 -9.92 10.19 20.60
CA LEU A 486 -10.24 9.86 21.99
C LEU A 486 -9.25 10.50 22.97
N GLY A 487 -7.95 10.45 22.65
CA GLY A 487 -6.95 11.10 23.47
C GLY A 487 -7.06 12.63 23.44
N MET A 488 -7.44 13.24 22.32
CA MET A 488 -7.66 14.69 22.25
C MET A 488 -8.82 15.12 23.14
N ALA A 489 -9.94 14.37 23.11
CA ALA A 489 -11.08 14.62 23.98
C ALA A 489 -10.68 14.59 25.47
N HIS A 490 -9.91 13.57 25.87
CA HIS A 490 -9.40 13.47 27.24
C HIS A 490 -8.38 14.55 27.58
N ALA A 491 -7.50 14.94 26.66
CA ALA A 491 -6.53 16.01 26.86
C ALA A 491 -7.25 17.35 27.10
N LEU A 492 -8.27 17.67 26.31
CA LEU A 492 -9.10 18.86 26.48
C LEU A 492 -9.86 18.85 27.81
N ALA A 493 -10.39 17.69 28.21
CA ALA A 493 -11.09 17.53 29.48
C ALA A 493 -10.18 17.73 30.72
N THR A 494 -8.84 17.74 30.56
CA THR A 494 -7.94 18.12 31.66
C THR A 494 -7.92 19.61 31.97
N GLY A 495 -8.36 20.46 31.03
CA GLY A 495 -8.24 21.93 31.13
C GLY A 495 -6.79 22.46 31.07
N ARG A 496 -5.79 21.59 30.92
CA ARG A 496 -4.36 21.96 30.95
C ARG A 496 -3.83 22.16 29.52
N ALA A 497 -3.56 23.41 29.15
CA ALA A 497 -3.09 23.76 27.80
C ALA A 497 -1.78 23.03 27.38
N ARG A 498 -0.86 22.80 28.32
CA ARG A 498 0.37 22.01 28.08
C ARG A 498 0.08 20.57 27.67
N THR A 499 -0.93 19.94 28.27
CA THR A 499 -1.34 18.57 27.93
C THR A 499 -1.92 18.52 26.52
N VAL A 500 -2.72 19.52 26.14
CA VAL A 500 -3.33 19.62 24.81
C VAL A 500 -2.26 19.81 23.74
N LEU A 501 -1.30 20.72 23.94
CA LEU A 501 -0.17 20.92 23.03
C LEU A 501 0.64 19.63 22.84
N ALA A 502 1.03 18.98 23.93
CA ALA A 502 1.81 17.75 23.87
C ALA A 502 1.05 16.62 23.15
N TRP A 503 -0.28 16.55 23.32
CA TRP A 503 -1.11 15.58 22.64
C TRP A 503 -1.24 15.88 21.14
N ALA A 504 -1.53 17.13 20.78
CA ALA A 504 -1.62 17.58 19.39
C ALA A 504 -0.33 17.26 18.60
N GLU A 505 0.82 17.58 19.19
CA GLU A 505 2.12 17.32 18.57
C GLU A 505 2.43 15.83 18.46
N GLN A 506 2.04 15.01 19.44
CA GLN A 506 2.20 13.56 19.35
C GLN A 506 1.37 12.94 18.21
N CYS A 507 0.15 13.46 17.98
CA CYS A 507 -0.69 13.04 16.85
C CYS A 507 -0.06 13.44 15.51
N ARG A 508 0.38 14.69 15.36
CA ARG A 508 1.04 15.17 14.13
C ARG A 508 2.35 14.42 13.84
N ASP A 509 3.14 14.16 14.88
CA ASP A 509 4.40 13.41 14.74
C ASP A 509 4.17 12.00 14.17
N SER A 510 3.12 11.33 14.63
CA SER A 510 2.73 9.99 14.15
C SER A 510 2.34 9.96 12.66
N LEU A 511 2.06 11.12 12.06
CA LEU A 511 1.66 11.30 10.66
C LEU A 511 2.77 11.89 9.79
N LEU A 512 3.60 12.77 10.35
CA LEU A 512 4.61 13.54 9.63
C LEU A 512 6.05 13.03 9.82
N THR A 513 6.26 11.96 10.60
CA THR A 513 7.60 11.39 10.84
C THR A 513 8.29 10.97 9.54
N ARG A 514 9.60 11.24 9.50
CA ARG A 514 10.52 10.97 8.40
C ARG A 514 11.21 9.61 8.59
N PRO A 515 10.99 8.66 7.70
CA PRO A 515 12.04 7.79 7.19
C PRO A 515 12.59 8.43 5.90
N ALA A 516 13.90 8.35 5.68
CA ALA A 516 14.43 8.68 4.36
C ALA A 516 13.86 7.67 3.36
N VAL A 517 13.22 8.16 2.29
CA VAL A 517 13.04 7.34 1.09
C VAL A 517 14.39 7.36 0.39
N LEU A 518 15.18 6.29 0.56
CA LEU A 518 16.31 6.00 -0.30
C LEU A 518 16.02 4.60 -0.88
N PRO A 519 16.12 4.43 -2.21
CA PRO A 519 17.30 4.89 -2.94
C PRO A 519 17.00 6.05 -3.90
N PRO A 520 17.86 7.09 -3.94
CA PRO A 520 17.82 8.21 -4.90
C PRO A 520 18.14 7.76 -6.34
N ARG A 521 18.09 6.45 -6.59
CA ARG A 521 18.53 5.77 -7.81
C ARG A 521 17.73 4.48 -8.02
N ASP A 522 16.43 4.45 -7.73
CA ASP A 522 15.61 3.40 -8.34
C ASP A 522 15.44 3.77 -9.83
N PRO A 523 16.16 3.09 -10.75
CA PRO A 523 16.06 3.40 -12.17
C PRO A 523 14.65 3.11 -12.68
N GLU A 524 13.93 2.15 -12.10
CA GLU A 524 12.59 1.78 -12.57
C GLU A 524 11.56 2.87 -12.24
N LEU A 525 11.62 3.43 -11.02
CA LEU A 525 10.79 4.58 -10.64
C LEU A 525 11.15 5.82 -11.46
N ALA A 526 12.45 6.06 -11.68
CA ALA A 526 12.91 7.17 -12.52
C ALA A 526 12.40 7.03 -13.97
N ASP A 527 12.50 5.84 -14.56
CA ASP A 527 12.01 5.54 -15.90
C ASP A 527 10.48 5.65 -15.96
N ALA A 528 9.76 5.21 -14.93
CA ALA A 528 8.31 5.36 -14.83
C ALA A 528 7.89 6.84 -14.78
N LEU A 529 8.63 7.68 -14.04
CA LEU A 529 8.41 9.13 -14.04
C LEU A 529 8.71 9.76 -15.40
N VAL A 530 9.74 9.30 -16.11
CA VAL A 530 10.02 9.74 -17.49
C VAL A 530 8.87 9.36 -18.44
N ARG A 531 8.39 8.10 -18.39
CA ARG A 531 7.23 7.67 -19.18
C ARG A 531 5.98 8.48 -18.84
N LEU A 532 5.73 8.73 -17.55
CA LEU A 532 4.64 9.57 -17.08
C LEU A 532 4.70 10.96 -17.72
N ARG A 533 5.86 11.63 -17.71
CA ARG A 533 6.05 12.96 -18.33
C ARG A 533 5.70 12.96 -19.83
N LEU A 534 6.09 11.91 -20.55
CA LEU A 534 5.78 11.77 -21.97
C LEU A 534 4.28 11.50 -22.21
N ALA A 535 3.62 10.79 -21.29
CA ALA A 535 2.21 10.41 -21.37
C ALA A 535 1.21 11.53 -21.00
N VAL A 536 1.64 12.58 -20.29
CA VAL A 536 0.75 13.68 -19.81
C VAL A 536 -0.12 14.27 -20.93
N ARG A 537 0.40 14.34 -22.17
CA ARG A 537 -0.34 14.86 -23.34
C ARG A 537 -1.44 13.94 -23.87
N ARG A 538 -1.45 12.65 -23.49
CA ARG A 538 -2.34 11.60 -24.03
C ARG A 538 -3.24 10.94 -22.97
N GLY A 539 -3.16 11.40 -21.72
CA GLY A 539 -3.82 10.76 -20.57
C GLY A 539 -2.90 9.71 -19.94
N ALA A 540 -2.59 9.88 -18.64
CA ALA A 540 -1.46 9.20 -18.00
C ALA A 540 -1.86 8.28 -16.84
N ALA A 541 -3.11 7.80 -16.82
CA ALA A 541 -3.65 7.06 -15.69
C ALA A 541 -2.91 5.73 -15.43
N GLU A 542 -2.39 5.08 -16.48
CA GLU A 542 -1.64 3.84 -16.34
C GLU A 542 -0.22 4.07 -15.81
N GLU A 543 0.43 5.12 -16.30
CA GLU A 543 1.76 5.56 -15.85
C GLU A 543 1.71 6.07 -14.40
N GLU A 544 0.67 6.81 -14.02
CA GLU A 544 0.44 7.20 -12.62
C GLU A 544 0.31 5.96 -11.72
N ARG A 545 -0.49 4.97 -12.14
CA ARG A 545 -0.58 3.70 -11.40
C ARG A 545 0.75 2.97 -11.34
N ALA A 546 1.59 3.04 -12.38
CA ALA A 546 2.91 2.42 -12.38
C ALA A 546 3.87 3.11 -11.39
N VAL A 547 3.93 4.45 -11.41
CA VAL A 547 4.75 5.24 -10.47
C VAL A 547 4.35 4.94 -9.02
N ARG A 548 3.04 4.92 -8.72
CA ARG A 548 2.56 4.62 -7.37
C ARG A 548 2.89 3.19 -6.92
N ARG A 549 2.72 2.20 -7.81
CA ARG A 549 3.08 0.80 -7.54
C ARG A 549 4.56 0.66 -7.15
N LEU A 550 5.45 1.26 -7.94
CA LEU A 550 6.89 1.23 -7.69
C LEU A 550 7.28 2.00 -6.42
N ALA A 551 6.70 3.18 -6.20
CA ALA A 551 6.99 3.98 -5.02
C ALA A 551 6.59 3.27 -3.72
N VAL A 552 5.42 2.62 -3.70
CA VAL A 552 4.91 1.81 -2.58
C VAL A 552 5.81 0.62 -2.27
N ALA A 553 6.46 0.04 -3.27
CA ALA A 553 7.37 -1.09 -3.13
C ALA A 553 8.75 -0.70 -2.55
N ALA A 554 9.10 0.59 -2.51
CA ALA A 554 10.40 1.05 -2.06
C ALA A 554 10.64 0.83 -0.54
N PRO A 555 11.85 0.41 -0.12
CA PRO A 555 12.18 0.22 1.30
C PRO A 555 12.32 1.57 2.05
N ALA A 556 12.07 1.56 3.36
CA ALA A 556 12.29 2.71 4.23
C ALA A 556 13.75 2.79 4.71
N GLY A 557 14.30 4.00 4.82
CA GLY A 557 15.52 4.29 5.57
C GLY A 557 15.28 4.39 7.09
N PRO A 558 16.34 4.49 7.90
CA PRO A 558 16.23 4.58 9.35
C PRO A 558 15.46 5.84 9.77
N ALA A 559 14.52 5.67 10.70
CA ALA A 559 13.76 6.78 11.29
C ALA A 559 14.51 7.39 12.47
N ALA A 560 14.49 8.73 12.59
CA ALA A 560 15.07 9.44 13.73
C ALA A 560 14.08 9.49 14.91
N ASP A 561 14.46 8.85 16.01
CA ASP A 561 13.55 8.39 17.07
C ASP A 561 13.71 9.20 18.38
N GLN A 562 13.31 10.47 18.37
CA GLN A 562 13.18 11.22 19.63
C GLN A 562 11.90 12.06 19.70
N PRO A 563 11.07 11.87 20.74
CA PRO A 563 9.86 12.65 20.96
C PRO A 563 10.19 14.12 21.28
N LEU A 564 9.32 15.02 20.84
CA LEU A 564 9.43 16.45 21.14
C LEU A 564 9.30 16.71 22.65
N ARG A 565 10.24 17.45 23.23
CA ARG A 565 10.12 18.01 24.58
C ARG A 565 9.62 19.46 24.49
N PRO A 566 8.49 19.84 25.11
CA PRO A 566 7.98 21.21 25.08
C PRO A 566 8.99 22.28 25.52
N ALA A 567 9.94 21.93 26.40
CA ALA A 567 11.03 22.82 26.82
C ALA A 567 11.93 23.23 25.64
N GLU A 568 12.15 22.35 24.67
CA GLU A 568 12.93 22.66 23.47
C GLU A 568 12.21 23.68 22.58
N LEU A 569 10.87 23.61 22.50
CA LEU A 569 10.07 24.61 21.80
C LEU A 569 10.22 25.98 22.45
N PHE A 570 10.12 26.05 23.79
CA PHE A 570 10.21 27.32 24.51
C PHE A 570 11.58 27.98 24.37
N ALA A 571 12.66 27.20 24.45
CA ALA A 571 14.02 27.73 24.29
C ALA A 571 14.27 28.30 22.89
N GLU A 572 13.65 27.72 21.86
CA GLU A 572 13.89 28.08 20.46
C GLU A 572 13.00 29.21 19.95
N LEU A 573 11.84 29.44 20.58
CA LEU A 573 10.84 30.42 20.14
C LEU A 573 11.33 31.87 20.30
N GLY A 574 12.17 32.15 21.30
CA GLY A 574 12.58 33.51 21.63
C GLY A 574 11.37 34.41 21.90
N ASP A 575 11.37 35.60 21.30
CA ASP A 575 10.27 36.57 21.43
C ASP A 575 9.08 36.29 20.50
N ALA A 576 9.12 35.24 19.67
CA ALA A 576 8.00 34.91 18.79
C ALA A 576 6.80 34.37 19.58
N VAL A 577 5.60 34.50 19.02
CA VAL A 577 4.38 33.89 19.56
C VAL A 577 4.01 32.67 18.72
N PHE A 578 3.84 31.53 19.38
CA PHE A 578 3.44 30.28 18.76
C PHE A 578 1.92 30.09 18.85
N LEU A 579 1.28 29.81 17.73
CA LEU A 579 -0.17 29.60 17.60
C LEU A 579 -0.42 28.20 17.03
N ASP A 580 -0.94 27.30 17.86
CA ASP A 580 -1.29 25.95 17.46
C ASP A 580 -2.82 25.80 17.39
N TYR A 581 -3.35 25.86 16.17
CA TYR A 581 -4.77 25.70 15.90
C TYR A 581 -5.15 24.22 15.92
N LEU A 582 -6.30 23.92 16.50
CA LEU A 582 -6.83 22.57 16.68
C LEU A 582 -8.32 22.56 16.40
N VAL A 583 -8.80 21.48 15.79
CA VAL A 583 -10.24 21.24 15.61
C VAL A 583 -10.68 20.09 16.51
N HIS A 584 -11.77 20.31 17.23
CA HIS A 584 -12.43 19.26 18.02
C HIS A 584 -13.94 19.46 18.03
N GLN A 585 -14.67 18.42 17.65
CA GLN A 585 -16.12 18.38 17.51
C GLN A 585 -16.67 19.57 16.70
N GLY A 586 -16.01 19.88 15.57
CA GLY A 586 -16.40 20.99 14.70
C GLY A 586 -16.18 22.39 15.28
N ARG A 587 -15.43 22.50 16.39
CA ARG A 587 -15.05 23.77 17.01
C ARG A 587 -13.55 24.00 16.87
N LEU A 588 -13.18 25.25 16.61
CA LEU A 588 -11.81 25.71 16.52
C LEU A 588 -11.30 26.14 17.90
N LEU A 589 -10.10 25.67 18.24
CA LEU A 589 -9.33 26.06 19.40
C LEU A 589 -7.94 26.53 18.96
N VAL A 590 -7.28 27.30 19.81
CA VAL A 590 -5.88 27.66 19.64
C VAL A 590 -5.13 27.53 20.95
N VAL A 591 -3.98 26.86 20.91
CA VAL A 591 -2.98 26.90 21.97
C VAL A 591 -1.96 27.98 21.63
N VAL A 592 -1.82 28.95 22.53
CA VAL A 592 -0.87 30.06 22.41
C VAL A 592 0.31 29.82 23.33
N VAL A 593 1.53 29.85 22.80
CA VAL A 593 2.75 29.89 23.59
C VAL A 593 3.43 31.23 23.42
N ALA A 594 3.59 31.94 24.53
CA ALA A 594 4.30 33.21 24.61
C ALA A 594 4.92 33.34 26.00
N ASP A 595 6.11 33.92 26.11
CA ASP A 595 6.76 34.24 27.40
C ASP A 595 6.89 33.00 28.32
N GLY A 596 7.16 31.83 27.74
CA GLY A 596 7.25 30.54 28.44
C GLY A 596 5.91 29.99 28.99
N ARG A 597 4.79 30.69 28.74
CA ARG A 597 3.45 30.32 29.20
C ARG A 597 2.65 29.71 28.05
N VAL A 598 1.84 28.70 28.38
CA VAL A 598 0.95 28.01 27.42
C VAL A 598 -0.49 28.28 27.81
N ARG A 599 -1.28 28.85 26.90
CA ARG A 599 -2.70 29.19 27.12
C ARG A 599 -3.57 28.51 26.06
N LEU A 600 -4.73 28.00 26.45
CA LEU A 600 -5.72 27.44 25.52
C LEU A 600 -6.90 28.41 25.39
N ARG A 601 -7.27 28.74 24.16
CA ARG A 601 -8.47 29.55 23.86
C ARG A 601 -9.42 28.78 22.93
N ARG A 602 -10.72 28.92 23.19
CA ARG A 602 -11.79 28.40 22.33
C ARG A 602 -12.24 29.54 21.43
N LEU A 603 -12.15 29.37 20.12
CA LEU A 603 -12.42 30.44 19.15
C LEU A 603 -13.88 30.41 18.67
N GLY A 604 -14.47 29.22 18.48
CA GLY A 604 -15.87 29.11 18.07
C GLY A 604 -16.12 27.91 17.15
N PRO A 605 -17.28 27.87 16.47
CA PRO A 605 -17.54 26.91 15.40
C PRO A 605 -16.55 27.07 14.23
N LEU A 606 -16.15 25.96 13.61
CA LEU A 606 -15.23 25.96 12.46
C LEU A 606 -15.92 26.42 11.16
N ALA A 607 -17.19 26.09 10.96
CA ALA A 607 -17.88 26.30 9.69
C ALA A 607 -17.83 27.76 9.17
N PRO A 608 -18.05 28.80 9.99
CA PRO A 608 -17.91 30.19 9.53
C PRO A 608 -16.48 30.53 9.07
N VAL A 609 -15.46 29.97 9.73
CA VAL A 609 -14.05 30.18 9.34
C VAL A 609 -13.78 29.55 7.98
N VAL A 610 -14.27 28.33 7.74
CA VAL A 610 -14.11 27.64 6.44
C VAL A 610 -14.75 28.45 5.31
N ALA A 611 -15.99 28.91 5.51
CA ALA A 611 -16.70 29.71 4.51
C ALA A 611 -15.96 31.01 4.16
N GLU A 612 -15.41 31.70 5.17
CA GLU A 612 -14.64 32.94 4.95
C GLU A 612 -13.29 32.68 4.29
N ILE A 613 -12.63 31.54 4.56
CA ILE A 613 -11.41 31.12 3.84
C ILE A 613 -11.75 30.88 2.36
N GLU A 614 -12.82 30.14 2.07
CA GLU A 614 -13.26 29.89 0.69
C GLU A 614 -13.60 31.19 -0.04
N ALA A 615 -14.33 32.11 0.62
CA ALA A 615 -14.67 33.41 0.08
C ALA A 615 -13.43 34.28 -0.19
N LEU A 616 -12.48 34.33 0.76
CA LEU A 616 -11.21 35.05 0.60
C LEU A 616 -10.44 34.52 -0.60
N ARG A 617 -10.28 33.19 -0.70
CA ARG A 617 -9.55 32.56 -1.80
C ARG A 617 -10.20 32.82 -3.15
N PHE A 618 -11.53 32.71 -3.22
CA PHE A 618 -12.29 33.03 -4.42
C PHE A 618 -12.09 34.49 -4.83
N ALA A 619 -12.26 35.43 -3.90
CA ALA A 619 -12.12 36.86 -4.17
C ALA A 619 -10.70 37.22 -4.62
N MET A 620 -9.67 36.63 -4.01
CA MET A 620 -8.28 36.84 -4.43
C MET A 620 -7.99 36.24 -5.82
N THR A 621 -8.56 35.08 -6.13
CA THR A 621 -8.45 34.47 -7.47
C THR A 621 -9.07 35.37 -8.54
N VAL A 622 -10.27 35.91 -8.27
CA VAL A 622 -10.92 36.89 -9.16
C VAL A 622 -10.05 38.13 -9.29
N LEU A 623 -9.52 38.67 -8.19
CA LEU A 623 -8.67 39.87 -8.21
C LEU A 623 -7.38 39.68 -9.01
N ALA A 624 -6.81 38.47 -8.98
CA ALA A 624 -5.61 38.12 -9.73
C ALA A 624 -5.86 38.11 -11.26
N GLY A 625 -7.04 37.65 -11.71
CA GLY A 625 -7.41 37.61 -13.12
C GLY A 625 -8.11 38.87 -13.64
N GLN A 626 -8.93 39.51 -12.82
CA GLN A 626 -9.76 40.68 -13.15
C GLN A 626 -9.71 41.70 -12.02
N ARG A 627 -9.02 42.81 -12.27
CA ARG A 627 -8.72 43.86 -11.29
C ARG A 627 -9.93 44.76 -11.00
N THR A 628 -10.96 44.20 -10.36
CA THR A 628 -12.19 44.92 -10.01
C THR A 628 -12.15 45.46 -8.59
N ALA A 629 -12.65 46.68 -8.37
CA ALA A 629 -12.79 47.26 -7.03
C ALA A 629 -13.69 46.42 -6.12
N ARG A 630 -14.66 45.71 -6.70
CA ARG A 630 -15.54 44.77 -5.97
C ARG A 630 -14.76 43.59 -5.40
N ALA A 631 -13.88 42.97 -6.18
CA ALA A 631 -13.03 41.88 -5.70
C ALA A 631 -12.09 42.35 -4.58
N GLY A 632 -11.50 43.54 -4.72
CA GLY A 632 -10.66 44.15 -3.66
C GLY A 632 -11.42 44.36 -2.34
N ARG A 633 -12.65 44.88 -2.39
CA ARG A 633 -13.51 45.02 -1.20
C ARG A 633 -13.89 43.67 -0.59
N ALA A 634 -14.16 42.67 -1.41
CA ALA A 634 -14.48 41.31 -0.93
C ALA A 634 -13.28 40.68 -0.21
N VAL A 635 -12.06 40.83 -0.74
CA VAL A 635 -10.82 40.39 -0.07
C VAL A 635 -10.68 41.09 1.29
N GLY A 636 -10.82 42.42 1.33
CA GLY A 636 -10.72 43.18 2.58
C GLY A 636 -11.76 42.76 3.62
N HIS A 637 -13.01 42.52 3.20
CA HIS A 637 -14.08 42.06 4.09
C HIS A 637 -13.79 40.66 4.67
N ALA A 638 -13.50 39.67 3.82
CA ALA A 638 -13.21 38.31 4.26
C ALA A 638 -11.95 38.25 5.15
N ALA A 639 -10.91 39.03 4.81
CA ALA A 639 -9.70 39.13 5.62
C ALA A 639 -9.98 39.72 7.02
N ALA A 640 -10.76 40.80 7.11
CA ALA A 640 -11.14 41.38 8.40
C ALA A 640 -11.99 40.41 9.23
N ARG A 641 -12.93 39.70 8.60
CA ARG A 641 -13.77 38.68 9.24
C ARG A 641 -12.92 37.52 9.80
N LEU A 642 -11.96 37.03 9.02
CA LEU A 642 -11.04 35.98 9.47
C LEU A 642 -10.14 36.45 10.61
N ASP A 643 -9.65 37.68 10.57
CA ASP A 643 -8.85 38.28 11.65
C ASP A 643 -9.64 38.36 12.96
N ASP A 644 -10.90 38.82 12.88
CA ASP A 644 -11.84 38.86 14.00
C ASP A 644 -12.12 37.48 14.60
N LEU A 645 -12.21 36.45 13.76
CA LEU A 645 -12.48 35.07 14.19
C LEU A 645 -11.24 34.37 14.76
N LEU A 646 -10.04 34.65 14.22
CA LEU A 646 -8.82 33.87 14.48
C LEU A 646 -7.84 34.55 15.42
N LEU A 647 -7.65 35.87 15.31
CA LEU A 647 -6.56 36.60 15.96
C LEU A 647 -7.07 37.58 17.02
N ARG A 648 -8.21 38.25 16.79
CA ARG A 648 -8.81 39.15 17.78
C ARG A 648 -9.01 38.52 19.17
N PRO A 649 -9.47 37.25 19.33
CA PRO A 649 -9.65 36.62 20.64
C PRO A 649 -8.34 36.41 21.41
N VAL A 650 -7.20 36.46 20.72
CA VAL A 650 -5.86 36.28 21.29
C VAL A 650 -4.97 37.51 21.14
N ARG A 651 -5.46 38.63 20.61
CA ARG A 651 -4.67 39.83 20.24
C ARG A 651 -3.81 40.37 21.39
N SER A 652 -4.35 40.39 22.61
CA SER A 652 -3.61 40.82 23.81
C SER A 652 -2.42 39.93 24.16
N LEU A 653 -2.37 38.71 23.62
CA LEU A 653 -1.26 37.77 23.76
C LEU A 653 -0.27 37.87 22.61
N LEU A 654 -0.59 38.57 21.51
CA LEU A 654 0.27 38.63 20.34
C LEU A 654 1.25 39.80 20.44
N GLY A 655 0.76 41.01 20.75
CA GLY A 655 1.52 42.25 20.55
C GLY A 655 1.99 42.38 19.10
N ASP A 656 3.15 43.01 18.87
CA ASP A 656 3.75 43.21 17.53
C ASP A 656 4.82 42.16 17.17
N ARG A 657 4.93 41.08 17.97
CA ARG A 657 5.95 40.02 17.88
C ARG A 657 5.85 39.16 16.63
N SER A 658 6.90 38.52 16.13
CA SER A 658 6.76 37.55 15.04
C SER A 658 5.86 36.36 15.41
N LEU A 659 5.13 35.78 14.45
CA LEU A 659 4.23 34.65 14.67
C LEU A 659 4.78 33.35 14.08
N VAL A 660 4.61 32.24 14.82
CA VAL A 660 4.77 30.87 14.32
C VAL A 660 3.42 30.18 14.39
N VAL A 661 2.87 29.80 13.24
CA VAL A 661 1.50 29.29 13.12
C VAL A 661 1.50 27.84 12.67
N LEU A 662 0.79 27.00 13.43
CA LEU A 662 0.45 25.63 13.07
C LEU A 662 -1.04 25.60 12.73
N PRO A 663 -1.40 25.56 11.43
CA PRO A 663 -2.79 25.55 11.01
C PRO A 663 -3.45 24.20 11.34
N ALA A 664 -4.78 24.19 11.37
CA ALA A 664 -5.56 22.97 11.33
C ALA A 664 -6.67 23.00 10.27
N GLY A 665 -6.95 21.85 9.65
CA GLY A 665 -7.99 21.69 8.64
C GLY A 665 -7.89 22.71 7.51
N ALA A 666 -8.98 23.43 7.23
CA ALA A 666 -9.03 24.43 6.16
C ALA A 666 -8.04 25.60 6.34
N LEU A 667 -7.52 25.85 7.55
CA LEU A 667 -6.58 26.95 7.80
C LEU A 667 -5.23 26.75 7.09
N HIS A 668 -4.90 25.54 6.63
CA HIS A 668 -3.72 25.31 5.80
C HIS A 668 -3.77 26.06 4.46
N ALA A 669 -4.97 26.47 4.03
CA ALA A 669 -5.20 27.23 2.82
C ALA A 669 -5.25 28.76 3.03
N LEU A 670 -5.00 29.24 4.25
CA LEU A 670 -5.12 30.65 4.61
C LEU A 670 -3.81 31.43 4.30
N PRO A 671 -3.83 32.43 3.41
CA PRO A 671 -2.71 33.37 3.26
C PRO A 671 -2.65 34.34 4.44
N TRP A 672 -1.96 33.94 5.51
CA TRP A 672 -1.94 34.66 6.80
C TRP A 672 -1.60 36.15 6.69
N SER A 673 -0.72 36.54 5.77
CA SER A 673 -0.25 37.92 5.61
C SER A 673 -1.34 38.89 5.08
N VAL A 674 -2.43 38.36 4.53
CA VAL A 674 -3.58 39.15 4.07
C VAL A 674 -4.43 39.64 5.25
N LEU A 675 -4.33 38.97 6.41
CA LEU A 675 -5.06 39.37 7.61
C LEU A 675 -4.49 40.68 8.19
N PRO A 676 -5.34 41.65 8.58
CA PRO A 676 -4.90 42.91 9.19
C PRO A 676 -3.88 42.77 10.32
N SER A 677 -4.06 41.84 11.26
CA SER A 677 -3.15 41.63 12.39
C SER A 677 -1.81 40.97 12.02
N CYS A 678 -1.67 40.52 10.77
CA CYS A 678 -0.47 39.90 10.21
C CYS A 678 0.19 40.76 9.10
N SER A 679 -0.45 41.85 8.67
CA SER A 679 0.11 42.70 7.62
C SER A 679 1.40 43.36 8.08
N GLY A 680 2.47 43.25 7.29
CA GLY A 680 3.81 43.76 7.64
C GLY A 680 4.47 43.03 8.82
N ARG A 681 3.86 41.96 9.33
CA ARG A 681 4.35 41.19 10.47
C ARG A 681 5.02 39.89 10.00
N PRO A 682 6.19 39.50 10.54
CA PRO A 682 6.78 38.20 10.20
C PRO A 682 5.90 37.04 10.66
N VAL A 683 5.46 36.20 9.73
CA VAL A 683 4.68 34.98 9.99
C VAL A 683 5.37 33.77 9.37
N SER A 684 5.64 32.77 10.19
CA SER A 684 6.15 31.46 9.77
C SER A 684 5.09 30.39 10.00
N VAL A 685 4.86 29.54 9.01
CA VAL A 685 3.86 28.46 9.06
C VAL A 685 4.55 27.11 9.11
N ALA A 686 4.16 26.23 10.01
CA ALA A 686 4.73 24.90 10.10
C ALA A 686 3.67 23.82 10.23
N PRO A 687 3.90 22.62 9.67
CA PRO A 687 2.96 21.51 9.77
C PRO A 687 2.95 20.88 11.17
N SER A 688 3.98 21.10 11.99
CA SER A 688 4.09 20.71 13.40
C SER A 688 5.22 21.49 14.09
N ALA A 689 5.22 21.53 15.42
CA ALA A 689 6.27 22.16 16.22
C ALA A 689 7.59 21.43 16.01
N ARG A 690 7.55 20.10 15.87
CA ARG A 690 8.73 19.29 15.56
C ARG A 690 9.32 19.63 14.19
N CYS A 691 8.49 19.83 13.16
CA CYS A 691 8.96 20.29 11.85
C CYS A 691 9.61 21.67 11.93
N TRP A 692 8.98 22.61 12.65
CA TRP A 692 9.51 23.95 12.88
C TRP A 692 10.88 23.91 13.59
N LEU A 693 11.01 23.15 14.68
CA LEU A 693 12.27 23.00 15.42
C LEU A 693 13.38 22.36 14.59
N ARG A 694 13.05 21.33 13.80
CA ARG A 694 14.00 20.71 12.87
C ARG A 694 14.48 21.71 11.82
N ALA A 695 13.56 22.47 11.24
CA ALA A 695 13.88 23.53 10.29
C ALA A 695 14.80 24.60 10.91
N ARG A 696 14.51 25.05 12.14
CA ARG A 696 15.36 25.99 12.90
C ARG A 696 16.77 25.45 13.12
N ARG A 697 16.90 24.18 13.52
CA ARG A 697 18.21 23.52 13.70
C ARG A 697 18.97 23.37 12.37
N ALA A 698 18.27 22.97 11.31
CA ALA A 698 18.84 22.82 9.98
C ALA A 698 19.33 24.16 9.41
N ALA A 699 18.58 25.26 9.62
CA ALA A 699 18.96 26.59 9.19
C ALA A 699 20.32 27.02 9.77
N ARG A 700 20.60 26.69 11.05
CA ARG A 700 21.86 27.00 11.75
C ARG A 700 23.06 26.17 11.30
N SER A 701 22.88 25.02 10.66
CA SER A 701 24.00 24.16 10.23
C SER A 701 24.80 24.80 9.08
N ALA A 702 26.13 24.80 9.16
CA ALA A 702 27.01 25.44 8.16
C ALA A 702 27.44 24.42 7.08
N ALA A 703 26.90 24.51 5.85
CA ALA A 703 27.38 23.73 4.70
C ALA A 703 26.81 24.11 3.31
N ALA A 704 25.65 24.80 3.23
CA ALA A 704 25.00 25.10 1.95
C ALA A 704 25.47 26.46 1.38
N SER A 705 25.75 26.52 0.07
CA SER A 705 26.28 27.73 -0.59
C SER A 705 25.73 27.93 -2.00
N GLY A 706 25.79 29.18 -2.48
CA GLY A 706 25.32 29.58 -3.80
C GLY A 706 23.80 29.55 -3.98
N ALA A 707 23.37 30.03 -5.15
CA ALA A 707 21.96 30.12 -5.51
C ALA A 707 21.66 29.47 -6.86
N LEU A 708 20.44 28.92 -7.00
CA LEU A 708 19.86 28.48 -8.26
C LEU A 708 18.62 29.32 -8.56
N TRP A 709 18.56 29.85 -9.78
CA TRP A 709 17.42 30.58 -10.32
C TRP A 709 16.92 29.82 -11.55
N ALA A 710 15.68 29.36 -11.55
CA ALA A 710 15.13 28.65 -12.70
C ALA A 710 13.73 29.14 -13.08
N ALA A 711 13.49 29.29 -14.37
CA ALA A 711 12.18 29.64 -14.92
C ALA A 711 11.58 28.47 -15.72
N GLY A 712 10.30 28.20 -15.50
CA GLY A 712 9.51 27.27 -16.31
C GLY A 712 9.05 27.89 -17.64
N PRO A 713 8.62 27.08 -18.62
CA PRO A 713 8.21 27.57 -19.93
C PRO A 713 6.85 28.32 -19.87
N GLY A 714 6.63 29.23 -20.82
CA GLY A 714 5.34 29.90 -21.02
C GLY A 714 5.08 31.11 -20.12
N LEU A 715 6.07 31.56 -19.35
CA LEU A 715 5.97 32.70 -18.44
C LEU A 715 7.09 33.74 -18.71
N PRO A 716 6.87 34.74 -19.57
CA PRO A 716 7.86 35.79 -19.83
C PRO A 716 8.23 36.59 -18.56
N GLY A 717 7.31 36.72 -17.60
CA GLY A 717 7.60 37.32 -16.29
C GLY A 717 8.64 36.52 -15.50
N ALA A 718 8.48 35.20 -15.47
CA ALA A 718 9.38 34.29 -14.75
C ALA A 718 10.84 34.40 -15.23
N GLU A 719 11.10 34.44 -16.55
CA GLU A 719 12.47 34.57 -17.08
C GLU A 719 13.10 35.93 -16.73
N ARG A 720 12.32 37.01 -16.78
CA ARG A 720 12.78 38.34 -16.35
C ARG A 720 13.11 38.38 -14.88
N GLU A 721 12.28 37.78 -14.04
CA GLU A 721 12.45 37.66 -12.59
C GLU A 721 13.76 36.95 -12.24
N VAL A 722 13.97 35.73 -12.74
CA VAL A 722 15.18 34.95 -12.43
C VAL A 722 16.44 35.57 -13.05
N GLY A 723 16.32 36.22 -14.21
CA GLY A 723 17.41 36.96 -14.83
C GLY A 723 17.85 38.17 -14.00
N ALA A 724 16.89 38.90 -13.43
CA ALA A 724 17.17 40.02 -12.53
C ALA A 724 17.82 39.54 -11.22
N LEU A 725 17.31 38.47 -10.62
CA LEU A 725 17.91 37.85 -9.42
C LEU A 725 19.35 37.38 -9.68
N ARG A 726 19.60 36.73 -10.82
CA ARG A 726 20.95 36.31 -11.21
C ARG A 726 21.94 37.47 -11.36
N ARG A 727 21.50 38.61 -11.91
CA ARG A 727 22.33 39.82 -12.03
C ARG A 727 22.66 40.41 -10.66
N GLN A 728 21.70 40.43 -9.74
CA GLN A 728 21.88 41.03 -8.43
C GLN A 728 22.66 40.14 -7.45
N HIS A 729 22.47 38.81 -7.51
CA HIS A 729 22.93 37.89 -6.47
C HIS A 729 23.93 36.81 -6.93
N GLY A 730 24.28 36.74 -8.22
CA GLY A 730 25.15 35.67 -8.74
C GLY A 730 24.43 34.32 -8.84
N GLY A 731 25.16 33.20 -8.99
CA GLY A 731 24.59 31.84 -8.95
C GLY A 731 24.40 31.15 -10.31
N VAL A 732 23.59 30.09 -10.34
CA VAL A 732 23.27 29.31 -11.55
C VAL A 732 21.90 29.76 -12.08
N LEU A 733 21.80 29.95 -13.39
CA LEU A 733 20.56 30.34 -14.08
C LEU A 733 20.15 29.24 -15.06
N LEU A 734 18.90 28.75 -14.97
CA LEU A 734 18.31 27.79 -15.89
C LEU A 734 17.02 28.36 -16.49
N VAL A 735 17.00 28.62 -17.79
CA VAL A 735 15.84 29.20 -18.52
C VAL A 735 15.68 28.50 -19.87
N GLY A 736 14.53 28.70 -20.54
CA GLY A 736 14.24 28.08 -21.83
C GLY A 736 14.43 26.56 -21.81
N SER A 737 15.06 26.01 -22.85
CA SER A 737 15.32 24.57 -22.99
C SER A 737 16.30 23.99 -21.95
N ALA A 738 17.06 24.83 -21.23
CA ALA A 738 17.99 24.39 -20.20
C ALA A 738 17.31 24.12 -18.84
N ALA A 739 16.09 24.64 -18.62
CA ALA A 739 15.32 24.45 -17.40
C ALA A 739 14.60 23.10 -17.37
N THR A 740 15.37 22.00 -17.45
CA THR A 740 14.83 20.63 -17.41
C THR A 740 14.71 20.10 -15.99
N THR A 741 13.85 19.10 -15.78
CA THR A 741 13.66 18.42 -14.49
C THR A 741 14.97 17.90 -13.91
N GLY A 742 15.80 17.24 -14.74
CA GLY A 742 17.10 16.73 -14.35
C GLY A 742 18.09 17.84 -13.95
N ALA A 743 18.17 18.92 -14.75
CA ALA A 743 19.07 20.04 -14.48
C ALA A 743 18.68 20.80 -13.21
N VAL A 744 17.39 21.03 -12.99
CA VAL A 744 16.86 21.67 -11.77
C VAL A 744 17.17 20.82 -10.54
N LEU A 745 16.84 19.52 -10.55
CA LEU A 745 17.13 18.63 -9.41
C LEU A 745 18.62 18.56 -9.08
N ALA A 746 19.48 18.46 -10.10
CA ALA A 746 20.92 18.47 -9.91
C ALA A 746 21.41 19.83 -9.36
N GLY A 747 20.86 20.93 -9.87
CA GLY A 747 21.19 22.29 -9.44
C GLY A 747 20.74 22.63 -8.01
N MET A 748 19.67 22.00 -7.51
CA MET A 748 19.11 22.19 -6.17
C MET A 748 20.01 21.65 -5.05
N ALA A 749 20.82 20.63 -5.35
CA ALA A 749 21.59 19.93 -4.33
C ALA A 749 22.59 20.86 -3.62
N ASN A 750 22.55 20.87 -2.27
CA ASN A 750 23.46 21.63 -1.41
C ASN A 750 23.47 23.16 -1.62
N ARG A 751 22.37 23.75 -2.12
CA ARG A 751 22.25 25.20 -2.32
C ARG A 751 21.77 25.94 -1.09
N ALA A 752 22.26 27.16 -0.90
CA ALA A 752 21.73 28.05 0.13
C ALA A 752 20.33 28.53 -0.25
N VAL A 753 20.15 28.94 -1.52
CA VAL A 753 18.88 29.45 -2.05
C VAL A 753 18.55 28.77 -3.36
N VAL A 754 17.31 28.31 -3.50
CA VAL A 754 16.73 27.89 -4.77
C VAL A 754 15.48 28.71 -5.00
N HIS A 755 15.36 29.34 -6.16
CA HIS A 755 14.15 30.05 -6.55
C HIS A 755 13.69 29.52 -7.91
N LEU A 756 12.45 29.00 -7.93
CA LEU A 756 11.82 28.42 -9.10
C LEU A 756 10.59 29.26 -9.45
N ALA A 757 10.63 29.92 -10.60
CA ALA A 757 9.51 30.68 -11.14
C ALA A 757 8.83 29.87 -12.25
N ALA A 758 7.71 29.22 -11.96
CA ALA A 758 7.08 28.28 -12.88
C ALA A 758 5.59 28.07 -12.57
N HIS A 759 4.83 27.59 -13.56
CA HIS A 759 3.46 27.13 -13.29
C HIS A 759 3.48 25.96 -12.31
N GLY A 760 2.75 26.12 -11.20
CA GLY A 760 2.45 25.05 -10.26
C GLY A 760 1.08 24.45 -10.52
N ARG A 761 0.96 23.14 -10.30
CA ARG A 761 -0.32 22.44 -10.29
C ARG A 761 -0.43 21.58 -9.05
N PHE A 762 -1.41 21.89 -8.22
CA PHE A 762 -1.74 21.11 -7.03
C PHE A 762 -2.77 20.01 -7.36
N ARG A 763 -2.60 18.83 -6.75
CA ARG A 763 -3.53 17.69 -6.84
C ARG A 763 -3.90 17.19 -5.46
N GLY A 764 -5.11 17.52 -4.99
CA GLY A 764 -5.60 17.06 -3.69
C GLY A 764 -5.90 15.56 -3.63
N ASP A 765 -6.30 14.97 -4.76
CA ASP A 765 -6.58 13.53 -4.88
C ASP A 765 -5.31 12.70 -4.73
N GLN A 766 -4.21 13.16 -5.33
CA GLN A 766 -2.92 12.49 -5.38
C GLN A 766 -1.78 13.50 -5.20
N PRO A 767 -1.47 13.87 -3.95
CA PRO A 767 -0.60 15.01 -3.64
C PRO A 767 0.83 14.94 -4.18
N LEU A 768 1.42 13.74 -4.30
CA LEU A 768 2.77 13.57 -4.88
C LEU A 768 2.82 13.78 -6.41
N PHE A 769 1.66 13.79 -7.08
CA PHE A 769 1.53 14.21 -8.48
C PHE A 769 1.30 15.71 -8.66
N SER A 770 1.28 16.47 -7.57
CA SER A 770 1.48 17.92 -7.66
C SER A 770 2.84 18.20 -8.28
N HIS A 771 2.94 19.20 -9.15
CA HIS A 771 4.14 19.44 -9.94
C HIS A 771 4.37 20.91 -10.30
N LEU A 772 5.62 21.20 -10.69
CA LEU A 772 6.03 22.43 -11.36
C LEU A 772 6.28 22.13 -12.84
N CYS A 773 5.81 22.98 -13.75
CA CYS A 773 6.05 22.82 -15.18
C CYS A 773 7.47 23.28 -15.55
N LEU A 774 8.27 22.39 -16.12
CA LEU A 774 9.62 22.64 -16.64
C LEU A 774 9.71 22.32 -18.14
N ALA A 775 10.85 22.60 -18.76
CA ALA A 775 11.02 22.57 -20.22
C ALA A 775 10.78 21.18 -20.85
N ASP A 776 11.16 20.12 -20.15
CA ASP A 776 11.01 18.71 -20.55
C ASP A 776 9.77 18.03 -19.93
N GLY A 777 8.95 18.79 -19.21
CA GLY A 777 7.72 18.29 -18.58
C GLY A 777 7.62 18.60 -17.07
N PRO A 778 6.67 17.96 -16.38
CA PRO A 778 6.43 18.22 -14.96
C PRO A 778 7.51 17.66 -14.03
N LEU A 779 7.93 18.49 -13.07
CA LEU A 779 8.70 18.10 -11.88
C LEU A 779 7.75 17.73 -10.74
N TYR A 780 7.58 16.43 -10.47
CA TYR A 780 6.62 15.93 -9.49
C TYR A 780 7.16 15.95 -8.06
N GLY A 781 6.27 15.87 -7.06
CA GLY A 781 6.67 15.62 -5.66
C GLY A 781 7.54 14.37 -5.50
N TYR A 782 7.27 13.33 -6.29
CA TYR A 782 8.10 12.12 -6.38
C TYR A 782 9.57 12.39 -6.74
N ASP A 783 9.84 13.40 -7.56
CA ASP A 783 11.21 13.79 -7.90
C ASP A 783 11.91 14.48 -6.73
N LEU A 784 11.20 15.34 -6.01
CA LEU A 784 11.70 16.05 -4.85
C LEU A 784 11.98 15.12 -3.67
N GLU A 785 11.24 14.01 -3.54
CA GLU A 785 11.53 12.93 -2.59
C GLU A 785 12.89 12.24 -2.81
N ARG A 786 13.55 12.49 -3.95
CA ARG A 786 14.89 11.94 -4.25
C ARG A 786 16.03 12.90 -3.89
N LEU A 787 15.74 14.11 -3.43
CA LEU A 787 16.76 15.08 -3.03
C LEU A 787 17.53 14.62 -1.78
N ALA A 788 18.75 14.13 -1.97
CA ALA A 788 19.61 13.67 -0.87
C ALA A 788 20.15 14.83 0.00
N ARG A 789 20.44 15.97 -0.62
CA ARG A 789 20.96 17.19 0.03
C ARG A 789 20.05 18.36 -0.30
N PRO A 790 18.92 18.54 0.42
CA PRO A 790 17.97 19.59 0.12
C PRO A 790 18.61 20.99 0.30
N PRO A 791 18.15 21.99 -0.45
CA PRO A 791 18.54 23.37 -0.23
C PRO A 791 18.02 23.92 1.11
N LYS A 792 18.65 24.98 1.64
CA LYS A 792 18.18 25.62 2.88
C LYS A 792 16.88 26.38 2.69
N LEU A 793 16.86 27.30 1.72
CA LEU A 793 15.70 28.09 1.34
C LEU A 793 15.25 27.71 -0.07
N VAL A 794 13.94 27.43 -0.22
CA VAL A 794 13.29 27.30 -1.52
C VAL A 794 12.26 28.41 -1.65
N VAL A 795 12.22 29.09 -2.80
CA VAL A 795 11.16 30.02 -3.18
C VAL A 795 10.47 29.46 -4.41
N LEU A 796 9.19 29.15 -4.30
CA LEU A 796 8.34 28.71 -5.40
C LEU A 796 7.46 29.89 -5.84
N SER A 797 7.94 30.62 -6.84
CA SER A 797 7.21 31.71 -7.49
C SER A 797 6.27 31.11 -8.53
N GLY A 798 5.13 30.59 -8.06
CA GLY A 798 4.18 29.89 -8.91
C GLY A 798 2.84 29.67 -8.21
N CYS A 799 1.76 29.69 -8.98
CA CYS A 799 0.40 29.51 -8.49
C CYS A 799 0.24 28.20 -7.71
N ASP A 800 -0.45 28.27 -6.56
CA ASP A 800 -0.89 27.10 -5.77
C ASP A 800 0.22 26.14 -5.29
N THR A 801 1.48 26.55 -5.36
CA THR A 801 2.66 25.72 -5.02
C THR A 801 2.81 25.43 -3.53
N GLY A 802 2.23 26.28 -2.69
CA GLY A 802 2.18 26.14 -1.23
C GLY A 802 1.00 25.33 -0.72
N LEU A 803 0.05 24.95 -1.59
CA LEU A 803 -1.12 24.20 -1.16
C LEU A 803 -0.72 22.82 -0.65
N VAL A 804 -1.35 22.46 0.47
CA VAL A 804 -1.32 21.13 1.04
C VAL A 804 -2.75 20.63 1.15
N GLY A 805 -3.00 19.41 0.65
CA GLY A 805 -4.26 18.73 0.80
C GLY A 805 -4.26 17.95 2.11
N GLY A 806 -5.36 18.02 2.85
CA GLY A 806 -5.71 17.00 3.82
C GLY A 806 -6.44 15.87 3.10
N TRP A 807 -5.97 14.64 3.24
CA TRP A 807 -6.77 13.49 2.85
C TRP A 807 -7.97 13.43 3.80
N GLY A 808 -9.11 13.93 3.35
CA GLY A 808 -10.39 13.62 3.97
C GLY A 808 -10.64 12.14 3.75
N GLY A 809 -10.27 11.32 4.73
CA GLY A 809 -10.67 9.93 4.79
C GLY A 809 -12.17 9.86 4.56
N GLY A 810 -12.59 8.95 3.69
CA GLY A 810 -14.00 8.71 3.41
C GLY A 810 -14.82 8.57 4.70
N PRO A 811 -16.13 8.85 4.63
CA PRO A 811 -16.99 8.87 5.81
C PRO A 811 -16.81 7.61 6.66
N GLU A 812 -16.78 7.79 7.98
CA GLU A 812 -16.85 6.68 8.91
C GLU A 812 -18.17 5.91 8.63
N PRO A 813 -18.14 4.58 8.45
CA PRO A 813 -19.37 3.82 8.22
C PRO A 813 -20.34 4.01 9.41
N GLY A 814 -21.49 4.61 9.12
CA GLY A 814 -22.58 4.82 10.08
C GLY A 814 -22.55 6.14 10.87
N THR A 815 -21.67 7.10 10.55
CA THR A 815 -21.89 8.50 10.96
C THR A 815 -22.51 9.25 9.80
N GLY A 816 -23.70 9.82 9.96
CA GLY A 816 -24.32 10.73 8.98
C GLY A 816 -23.58 12.07 8.81
N GLY A 817 -22.26 12.10 9.06
CA GLY A 817 -21.40 13.24 8.76
C GLY A 817 -21.00 13.17 7.30
N GLY A 818 -21.26 14.26 6.56
CA GLY A 818 -20.88 14.41 5.16
C GLY A 818 -19.38 14.29 4.91
N PRO A 819 -18.93 14.47 3.65
CA PRO A 819 -17.52 14.38 3.29
C PRO A 819 -16.70 15.37 4.13
N GLY A 820 -15.70 14.88 4.87
CA GLY A 820 -14.81 15.71 5.69
C GLY A 820 -15.19 15.82 7.17
N GLY A 821 -15.11 14.70 7.91
CA GLY A 821 -15.19 14.75 9.37
C GLY A 821 -14.12 15.71 9.92
N ALA A 822 -14.56 16.86 10.46
CA ALA A 822 -13.71 17.97 10.91
C ALA A 822 -12.68 17.59 12.00
N ASP A 823 -12.81 16.41 12.60
CA ASP A 823 -11.93 15.86 13.63
C ASP A 823 -10.90 14.85 13.10
N GLN A 824 -10.79 14.70 11.78
CA GLN A 824 -9.71 13.90 11.19
C GLN A 824 -8.37 14.63 11.35
N PRO A 825 -7.29 13.92 11.71
CA PRO A 825 -6.00 14.55 11.84
C PRO A 825 -5.51 15.04 10.46
N ASP A 826 -4.93 16.24 10.41
CA ASP A 826 -4.49 16.86 9.16
C ASP A 826 -3.35 16.06 8.51
N GLU A 827 -3.69 15.36 7.44
CA GLU A 827 -2.72 14.61 6.63
C GLU A 827 -2.09 15.54 5.59
N LEU A 828 -1.03 16.26 5.96
CA LEU A 828 -0.47 17.30 5.10
C LEU A 828 0.34 16.75 3.93
N CYS A 829 -0.22 16.85 2.73
CA CYS A 829 0.39 16.32 1.52
C CYS A 829 0.39 17.38 0.39
N GLY A 830 1.53 17.54 -0.30
CA GLY A 830 1.74 18.56 -1.34
C GLY A 830 3.22 18.90 -1.49
N LEU A 831 3.59 19.71 -2.50
CA LEU A 831 5.01 20.07 -2.76
C LEU A 831 5.68 20.70 -1.52
N ALA A 832 4.95 21.55 -0.80
CA ALA A 832 5.45 22.18 0.42
C ALA A 832 5.79 21.16 1.53
N SER A 833 4.88 20.21 1.79
CA SER A 833 5.10 19.14 2.75
C SER A 833 6.29 18.24 2.35
N VAL A 834 6.41 17.91 1.07
CA VAL A 834 7.53 17.10 0.55
C VAL A 834 8.87 17.79 0.80
N LEU A 835 9.01 19.07 0.43
CA LEU A 835 10.26 19.81 0.60
C LEU A 835 10.66 19.95 2.08
N LEU A 836 9.72 20.31 2.96
CA LEU A 836 9.97 20.42 4.40
C LEU A 836 10.37 19.07 5.00
N ARG A 837 9.71 17.97 4.60
CA ARG A 837 10.09 16.61 5.04
C ARG A 837 11.48 16.21 4.59
N GLN A 838 11.88 16.63 3.39
CA GLN A 838 13.21 16.34 2.85
C GLN A 838 14.32 17.09 3.57
N GLY A 839 13.99 18.16 4.28
CA GLY A 839 14.90 18.93 5.13
C GLY A 839 15.18 20.33 4.60
N VAL A 840 14.36 20.83 3.66
CA VAL A 840 14.31 22.27 3.38
C VAL A 840 13.95 22.99 4.67
N SER A 841 14.78 23.96 5.05
CA SER A 841 14.60 24.70 6.31
C SER A 841 13.49 25.73 6.17
N THR A 842 13.43 26.40 5.03
CA THR A 842 12.44 27.43 4.77
C THR A 842 11.93 27.33 3.35
N LEU A 843 10.62 27.44 3.19
CA LEU A 843 9.96 27.46 1.89
C LEU A 843 9.08 28.70 1.79
N VAL A 844 9.25 29.52 0.78
CA VAL A 844 8.29 30.57 0.41
C VAL A 844 7.50 30.08 -0.79
N ALA A 845 6.19 29.96 -0.67
CA ALA A 845 5.33 29.47 -1.75
C ALA A 845 3.96 30.14 -1.71
N SER A 846 3.30 30.23 -2.87
CA SER A 846 1.96 30.83 -2.96
C SER A 846 0.85 29.81 -2.70
N LEU A 847 -0.19 30.22 -1.96
CA LEU A 847 -1.43 29.45 -1.78
C LEU A 847 -2.50 29.76 -2.83
N LEU A 848 -2.23 30.71 -3.73
CA LEU A 848 -3.19 31.28 -4.67
C LEU A 848 -2.55 31.58 -6.04
N PRO A 849 -3.37 31.81 -7.07
CA PRO A 849 -2.89 32.38 -8.33
C PRO A 849 -2.23 33.74 -8.12
N VAL A 850 -1.05 33.94 -8.70
CA VAL A 850 -0.26 35.17 -8.55
C VAL A 850 -0.13 35.86 -9.92
N PRO A 851 -0.42 37.17 -10.03
CA PRO A 851 -0.15 37.93 -11.26
C PRO A 851 1.36 38.03 -11.53
N ASP A 852 1.76 37.68 -12.76
CA ASP A 852 3.17 37.60 -13.19
C ASP A 852 3.94 38.91 -12.98
N ASP A 853 3.33 40.07 -13.25
CA ASP A 853 3.95 41.39 -13.14
C ASP A 853 4.25 41.80 -11.69
N ARG A 854 3.32 41.51 -10.77
CA ARG A 854 3.48 41.86 -9.34
C ARG A 854 4.29 40.85 -8.55
N ALA A 855 4.29 39.59 -8.96
CA ALA A 855 5.12 38.56 -8.35
C ALA A 855 6.59 38.98 -8.35
N THR A 856 7.06 39.50 -9.50
CA THR A 856 8.45 39.92 -9.68
C THR A 856 8.89 40.98 -8.69
N ASP A 857 8.10 42.02 -8.46
CA ASP A 857 8.46 43.07 -7.50
C ASP A 857 8.57 42.55 -6.06
N VAL A 858 7.61 41.70 -5.65
CA VAL A 858 7.64 41.04 -4.33
C VAL A 858 8.88 40.15 -4.21
N MET A 859 9.22 39.36 -5.24
CA MET A 859 10.36 38.45 -5.21
C MET A 859 11.70 39.18 -5.19
N LEU A 860 11.83 40.28 -5.95
CA LEU A 860 13.03 41.12 -5.92
C LEU A 860 13.17 41.83 -4.55
N ALA A 861 12.08 42.31 -3.95
CA ALA A 861 12.10 42.87 -2.60
C ALA A 861 12.48 41.83 -1.54
N LEU A 862 11.91 40.63 -1.62
CA LEU A 862 12.21 39.50 -0.75
C LEU A 862 13.71 39.17 -0.76
N HIS A 863 14.30 38.98 -1.95
CA HIS A 863 15.72 38.64 -2.06
C HIS A 863 16.67 39.77 -1.66
N ARG A 864 16.27 41.04 -1.84
CA ARG A 864 16.99 42.19 -1.27
C ARG A 864 17.02 42.13 0.26
N GLY A 865 15.87 41.87 0.90
CA GLY A 865 15.78 41.70 2.35
C GLY A 865 16.62 40.52 2.86
N LEU A 866 16.57 39.38 2.17
CA LEU A 866 17.40 38.21 2.49
C LEU A 866 18.90 38.52 2.40
N ARG A 867 19.33 39.26 1.38
CA ARG A 867 20.73 39.71 1.23
C ARG A 867 21.13 40.69 2.32
N ALA A 868 20.21 41.51 2.81
CA ALA A 868 20.43 42.42 3.93
C ALA A 868 20.47 41.71 5.31
N GLY A 869 20.30 40.38 5.34
CA GLY A 869 20.39 39.58 6.57
C GLY A 869 19.05 39.41 7.30
N LEU A 870 17.93 39.86 6.72
CA LEU A 870 16.61 39.61 7.28
C LEU A 870 16.28 38.11 7.22
N ALA A 871 15.59 37.61 8.25
CA ALA A 871 15.01 36.28 8.21
C ALA A 871 13.94 36.18 7.10
N PRO A 872 13.78 35.03 6.42
CA PRO A 872 12.83 34.88 5.32
C PRO A 872 11.39 35.36 5.61
N ALA A 873 10.83 35.08 6.78
CA ALA A 873 9.49 35.54 7.16
C ALA A 873 9.41 37.07 7.29
N ALA A 874 10.47 37.73 7.76
CA ALA A 874 10.53 39.18 7.87
C ALA A 874 10.71 39.83 6.50
N ALA A 875 11.65 39.31 5.69
CA ALA A 875 11.86 39.78 4.32
C ALA A 875 10.59 39.64 3.46
N LEU A 876 9.83 38.54 3.64
CA LEU A 876 8.56 38.35 2.95
C LEU A 876 7.48 39.33 3.44
N ALA A 877 7.39 39.56 4.74
CA ALA A 877 6.43 40.49 5.32
C ALA A 877 6.65 41.93 4.82
N GLU A 878 7.90 42.40 4.79
CA GLU A 878 8.26 43.71 4.25
C GLU A 878 7.98 43.81 2.74
N ALA A 879 8.36 42.78 1.97
CA ALA A 879 8.13 42.75 0.53
C ALA A 879 6.63 42.81 0.18
N GLN A 880 5.79 42.04 0.88
CA GLN A 880 4.35 42.03 0.66
C GLN A 880 3.65 43.29 1.20
N ALA A 881 4.18 43.92 2.25
CA ALA A 881 3.67 45.22 2.71
C ALA A 881 3.95 46.32 1.69
N ALA A 882 5.13 46.31 1.05
CA ALA A 882 5.52 47.31 0.06
C ALA A 882 4.85 47.12 -1.31
N HIS A 883 4.73 45.88 -1.78
CA HIS A 883 4.31 45.58 -3.17
C HIS A 883 2.94 44.87 -3.27
N GLY A 884 2.31 44.56 -2.15
CA GLY A 884 0.97 43.97 -2.05
C GLY A 884 0.95 42.52 -1.58
N GLN A 885 -0.17 42.14 -0.97
CA GLN A 885 -0.38 40.81 -0.38
C GLN A 885 -0.83 39.81 -1.44
N LEU A 886 0.12 39.10 -2.06
CA LEU A 886 -0.13 38.19 -3.18
C LEU A 886 -0.38 36.72 -2.78
N GLY A 887 -0.52 36.44 -1.48
CA GLY A 887 -0.82 35.08 -1.00
C GLY A 887 0.40 34.16 -0.85
N PHE A 888 1.62 34.71 -0.86
CA PHE A 888 2.81 33.98 -0.47
C PHE A 888 2.84 33.74 1.04
N VAL A 889 3.33 32.56 1.42
CA VAL A 889 3.47 32.13 2.81
C VAL A 889 4.89 31.61 3.03
N CYS A 890 5.49 32.01 4.14
CA CYS A 890 6.76 31.47 4.60
C CYS A 890 6.49 30.23 5.47
N PHE A 891 6.91 29.06 5.00
CA PHE A 891 6.83 27.80 5.71
C PHE A 891 8.19 27.39 6.30
N GLY A 892 8.19 26.66 7.41
CA GLY A 892 9.42 26.11 8.01
C GLY A 892 9.96 26.98 9.14
N SER A 893 11.26 27.31 9.16
CA SER A 893 11.87 28.01 10.30
C SER A 893 11.38 29.44 10.50
N GLY A 894 10.90 30.08 9.42
CA GLY A 894 10.80 31.53 9.34
C GLY A 894 12.14 32.17 9.05
#